data_AF-A0A8B6FNS4-F1
#
_entry.id   AF-A0A8B6FNS4-F1
#
_cell.length_a   1.000
_cell.length_b   1.000
_cell.length_c   1.000
_cell.angle_alpha   90.00
_cell.angle_beta   90.00
_cell.angle_gamma   90.00
#
_symmetry.space_group_name_H-M   'P 1'
#
loop_
_entity.id
_entity.type
_entity.pdbx_description
1 polymer ?
#
loop_
_entity_poly.entity_id
_entity_poly.type
_entity_poly.pdbx_seq_one_letter_code
_entity_poly.pdbx_strand_id
1 'polypeptide(L)'
;MQDLFGEYVRVCFREFGDRVKFWITINEPRVVATQGYGEALMAPGLKGPGTFMYQASHNLIKAHARAYHIYDEEFRPLQKGKIGITLNFDWHEPRDKNNPDDLKASDLGNQFWLGQYANPVYVNGDYPEVMKVKIANKSIHLNYNSSRLPAFSDSEKRYIKGTSDFFGLNCYSANLVWMKDKPSYQVDYNYDPDINSIKDPSWLGSGSSWLKVTPWGLRKALNWIRNQYGDVPVYITENGVSDKNGSLLDDHRIYFFKNYINNVLKAIQLDDVNVKGYTAWSLMDNFEWSRGYTERYGLHYVNFSDPSRPRTPKASANFYRNIIINNGFVNQDNHPPFEPVKHTRDPNNLPMLDDFYYGTFPDDFAWSSATAAYQVEGAWNLDGKGPSIWDTHSHNGKIDNNDTGDIACDSYHKYHEDIKLMKDMKMTHYRFSISWPRILPDGTAQSFNRMGVDYYNNLINSLLAANITPMVTLYHWDLPQTLQDKYRGWANETETVSDLFAEYARICFREFGNRVKFWITLNEPRVVATQGYGDGHMAPGIVGPGTTTYVAAHNLIKAHAKAYHIYDEEFRQTQKGQIGITLNFDWHEPKNMEDPNDLVASEIGNQFWLGQYANPVYVNGDYPDIMKYKIGNKSLHLNYSRSRLPEFTDHEKNFIKGTSDFFGLNFYTSNVVTLKSTPSYKVDYNEDPDITSTKDPTWIGSGSPWLKVTPWGLRKALNWIRNHYGDVPVYITENGVSDRNGSLQDNHRIYYYKHYINNVLKAIKVDGVKVKGYTAWSLMDNFEWMRGYTERFGLHYVDFSNPNRTRTPKASAHFMKDLIVHNGFFPEPKLSTEQPPLIIRTLSPCTSGSKTINTFSYLVILAFLYIVKLLS
;
A
#
# COMPACT_ATOMS: atom_id res chain seq x y z
N MET A 1 0.11 51.80 -1.91
CA MET A 1 -0.41 50.41 -1.74
C MET A 1 -0.77 50.10 -0.30
N GLN A 2 0.15 50.19 0.67
CA GLN A 2 -0.18 49.92 2.08
C GLN A 2 -1.33 50.80 2.63
N ASP A 3 -1.39 52.07 2.24
CA ASP A 3 -2.46 52.97 2.68
C ASP A 3 -3.81 52.61 2.05
N LEU A 4 -3.81 52.26 0.77
CA LEU A 4 -5.01 51.78 0.06
C LEU A 4 -5.53 50.47 0.67
N PHE A 5 -4.63 49.54 1.05
CA PHE A 5 -5.03 48.35 1.77
C PHE A 5 -5.56 48.69 3.18
N GLY A 6 -4.96 49.67 3.85
CA GLY A 6 -5.43 50.24 5.11
C GLY A 6 -6.86 50.80 5.04
N GLU A 7 -7.17 51.56 3.99
CA GLU A 7 -8.52 52.07 3.72
C GLU A 7 -9.52 50.93 3.49
N TYR A 8 -9.14 49.92 2.71
CA TYR A 8 -9.95 48.73 2.48
C TYR A 8 -10.26 47.98 3.79
N VAL A 9 -9.25 47.69 4.61
CA VAL A 9 -9.49 46.94 5.86
C VAL A 9 -10.31 47.74 6.86
N ARG A 10 -10.21 49.07 6.91
CA ARG A 10 -11.10 49.92 7.73
C ARG A 10 -12.56 49.76 7.36
N VAL A 11 -12.87 49.61 6.08
CA VAL A 11 -14.25 49.33 5.63
C VAL A 11 -14.66 47.94 6.13
N CYS A 12 -13.85 46.91 5.91
CA CYS A 12 -14.17 45.55 6.35
C CYS A 12 -14.36 45.44 7.87
N PHE A 13 -13.46 46.04 8.67
CA PHE A 13 -13.55 46.01 10.13
C PHE A 13 -14.80 46.72 10.63
N ARG A 14 -15.16 47.85 10.03
CA ARG A 14 -16.37 48.61 10.39
C ARG A 14 -17.64 47.83 10.08
N GLU A 15 -17.75 47.29 8.86
CA GLU A 15 -18.99 46.68 8.36
C GLU A 15 -19.21 45.24 8.89
N PHE A 16 -18.13 44.51 9.21
CA PHE A 16 -18.23 43.10 9.58
C PHE A 16 -17.66 42.75 10.95
N GLY A 17 -16.88 43.66 11.57
CA GLY A 17 -16.14 43.35 12.80
C GLY A 17 -17.00 43.24 14.07
N ASP A 18 -18.26 43.65 14.00
CA ASP A 18 -19.27 43.31 15.01
C ASP A 18 -19.42 41.78 15.13
N ARG A 19 -19.36 41.05 14.01
CA ARG A 19 -19.54 39.59 13.90
C ARG A 19 -18.26 38.80 13.67
N VAL A 20 -17.25 39.37 13.03
CA VAL A 20 -15.98 38.69 12.74
C VAL A 20 -14.99 38.87 13.89
N LYS A 21 -14.57 37.76 14.50
CA LYS A 21 -13.62 37.74 15.63
C LYS A 21 -12.24 37.17 15.30
N PHE A 22 -12.04 36.68 14.08
CA PHE A 22 -10.75 36.20 13.59
C PHE A 22 -10.51 36.80 12.21
N TRP A 23 -9.47 37.62 12.11
CA TRP A 23 -9.08 38.29 10.88
C TRP A 23 -7.74 37.75 10.38
N ILE A 24 -7.72 37.31 9.12
CA ILE A 24 -6.48 37.01 8.40
C ILE A 24 -6.31 38.10 7.36
N THR A 25 -5.23 38.86 7.48
CA THR A 25 -4.94 39.99 6.59
C THR A 25 -4.53 39.54 5.19
N ILE A 26 -3.61 38.58 5.12
CA ILE A 26 -3.05 38.06 3.87
C ILE A 26 -2.92 36.54 3.99
N ASN A 27 -3.41 35.81 2.97
CA ASN A 27 -3.23 34.37 2.84
C ASN A 27 -2.03 34.08 1.93
N GLU A 28 -1.04 33.33 2.43
CA GLU A 28 0.11 32.83 1.67
C GLU A 28 0.88 33.93 0.90
N PRO A 29 1.42 34.97 1.60
CA PRO A 29 2.08 36.10 0.95
C PRO A 29 3.28 35.69 0.10
N ARG A 30 3.90 34.54 0.37
CA ARG A 30 4.97 33.97 -0.46
C ARG A 30 4.45 33.56 -1.82
N VAL A 31 3.28 32.91 -1.93
CA VAL A 31 2.70 32.52 -3.22
C VAL A 31 2.41 33.76 -4.06
N VAL A 32 1.81 34.79 -3.45
CA VAL A 32 1.54 36.08 -4.10
C VAL A 32 2.83 36.70 -4.67
N ALA A 33 3.89 36.77 -3.89
CA ALA A 33 5.15 37.35 -4.32
C ALA A 33 5.89 36.46 -5.33
N THR A 34 6.15 35.21 -4.97
CA THR A 34 7.00 34.28 -5.76
C THR A 34 6.33 33.87 -7.05
N GLN A 35 5.08 33.40 -7.02
CA GLN A 35 4.40 32.93 -8.23
C GLN A 35 3.80 34.10 -9.04
N GLY A 36 3.46 35.21 -8.40
CA GLY A 36 2.90 36.39 -9.07
C GLY A 36 3.93 37.31 -9.72
N TYR A 37 5.08 37.52 -9.07
CA TYR A 37 6.11 38.51 -9.48
C TYR A 37 7.51 37.90 -9.73
N GLY A 38 7.69 36.60 -9.50
CA GLY A 38 8.94 35.87 -9.76
C GLY A 38 8.80 34.84 -10.89
N GLU A 39 8.01 33.80 -10.66
CA GLU A 39 7.83 32.67 -11.58
C GLU A 39 6.79 32.95 -12.68
N ALA A 40 5.93 33.96 -12.47
CA ALA A 40 4.81 34.31 -13.36
C ALA A 40 3.79 33.17 -13.59
N LEU A 41 3.59 32.30 -12.60
CA LEU A 41 2.63 31.18 -12.66
C LEU A 41 1.23 31.55 -12.15
N MET A 42 1.12 32.62 -11.37
CA MET A 42 -0.13 33.13 -10.80
C MET A 42 -0.29 34.61 -11.13
N ALA A 43 -1.50 35.16 -10.98
CA ALA A 43 -1.74 36.58 -11.19
C ALA A 43 -0.82 37.45 -10.30
N PRO A 44 -0.23 38.54 -10.82
CA PRO A 44 -0.46 39.14 -12.14
C PRO A 44 0.33 38.51 -13.30
N GLY A 45 1.12 37.46 -13.08
CA GLY A 45 1.87 36.77 -14.13
C GLY A 45 3.09 37.56 -14.63
N LEU A 46 3.69 38.35 -13.74
CA LEU A 46 4.82 39.20 -14.09
C LEU A 46 6.13 38.53 -13.72
N LYS A 47 7.04 38.41 -14.69
CA LYS A 47 8.42 38.01 -14.45
C LYS A 47 9.31 39.25 -14.57
N GLY A 48 9.68 39.82 -13.43
CA GLY A 48 10.49 41.03 -13.37
C GLY A 48 11.97 40.78 -13.17
N PRO A 49 12.79 41.85 -13.05
CA PRO A 49 14.13 41.75 -12.48
C PRO A 49 14.04 41.07 -11.10
N GLY A 50 15.08 40.34 -10.68
CA GLY A 50 15.08 39.51 -9.45
C GLY A 50 14.89 40.26 -8.13
N THR A 51 14.47 41.52 -8.18
CA THR A 51 14.03 42.39 -7.09
C THR A 51 12.51 42.40 -6.90
N PHE A 52 11.72 42.16 -7.95
CA PHE A 52 10.25 42.37 -7.92
C PHE A 52 9.56 41.53 -6.86
N MET A 53 9.92 40.24 -6.79
CA MET A 53 9.39 39.34 -5.76
C MET A 53 9.69 39.90 -4.35
N TYR A 54 10.95 40.25 -4.07
CA TYR A 54 11.32 40.76 -2.75
C TYR A 54 10.65 42.10 -2.40
N GLN A 55 10.47 42.98 -3.39
CA GLN A 55 9.70 44.21 -3.23
C GLN A 55 8.23 43.94 -2.93
N ALA A 56 7.62 42.97 -3.61
CA ALA A 56 6.25 42.53 -3.34
C ALA A 56 6.14 41.96 -1.91
N SER A 57 7.02 41.03 -1.51
CA SER A 57 7.08 40.47 -0.15
C SER A 57 7.22 41.56 0.90
N HIS A 58 8.11 42.54 0.67
CA HIS A 58 8.37 43.65 1.58
C HIS A 58 7.12 44.53 1.77
N ASN A 59 6.43 44.86 0.69
CA ASN A 59 5.19 45.64 0.74
C ASN A 59 4.04 44.86 1.38
N LEU A 60 3.94 43.54 1.18
CA LEU A 60 2.94 42.68 1.83
C LEU A 60 3.11 42.66 3.35
N ILE A 61 4.34 42.57 3.85
CA ILE A 61 4.64 42.62 5.29
C ILE A 61 4.23 43.98 5.88
N LYS A 62 4.55 45.09 5.21
CA LYS A 62 4.17 46.44 5.66
C LYS A 62 2.66 46.65 5.63
N ALA A 63 1.98 46.14 4.60
CA ALA A 63 0.52 46.20 4.50
C ALA A 63 -0.17 45.39 5.61
N HIS A 64 0.36 44.21 5.94
CA HIS A 64 -0.09 43.42 7.09
C HIS A 64 0.07 44.18 8.41
N ALA A 65 1.25 44.72 8.69
CA ALA A 65 1.51 45.51 9.90
C ALA A 65 0.57 46.72 10.00
N ARG A 66 0.35 47.44 8.89
CA ARG A 66 -0.59 48.57 8.85
C ARG A 66 -2.02 48.13 9.18
N ALA A 67 -2.48 47.02 8.61
CA ALA A 67 -3.81 46.49 8.89
C ALA A 67 -3.97 46.03 10.34
N TYR A 68 -2.93 45.42 10.92
CA TYR A 68 -2.90 45.05 12.34
C TYR A 68 -3.10 46.28 13.24
N HIS A 69 -2.29 47.33 13.07
CA HIS A 69 -2.38 48.53 13.91
C HIS A 69 -3.71 49.26 13.74
N ILE A 70 -4.25 49.33 12.52
CA ILE A 70 -5.61 49.86 12.31
C ILE A 70 -6.63 49.07 13.14
N TYR A 71 -6.59 47.73 13.10
CA TYR A 71 -7.51 46.91 13.90
C TYR A 71 -7.29 47.14 15.40
N ASP A 72 -6.03 47.08 15.85
CA ASP A 72 -5.63 47.16 17.24
C ASP A 72 -6.05 48.49 17.89
N GLU A 73 -5.78 49.60 17.20
CA GLU A 73 -6.02 50.95 17.69
C GLU A 73 -7.49 51.38 17.53
N GLU A 74 -8.09 51.14 16.35
CA GLU A 74 -9.38 51.73 16.00
C GLU A 74 -10.58 50.80 16.34
N PHE A 75 -10.40 49.47 16.32
CA PHE A 75 -11.53 48.52 16.33
C PHE A 75 -11.51 47.50 17.46
N ARG A 76 -10.34 47.01 17.88
CA ARG A 76 -10.21 45.96 18.90
C ARG A 76 -10.85 46.31 20.24
N PRO A 77 -10.75 47.55 20.77
CA PRO A 77 -11.40 47.90 22.04
C PRO A 77 -12.91 47.61 22.06
N LEU A 78 -13.57 47.77 20.91
CA LEU A 78 -15.01 47.56 20.75
C LEU A 78 -15.33 46.11 20.33
N GLN A 79 -14.54 45.56 19.40
CA GLN A 79 -14.87 44.31 18.72
C GLN A 79 -14.29 43.06 19.39
N LYS A 80 -13.18 43.20 20.14
CA LYS A 80 -12.52 42.13 20.89
C LYS A 80 -12.14 40.89 20.06
N GLY A 81 -11.85 41.05 18.77
CA GLY A 81 -11.37 39.98 17.91
C GLY A 81 -9.84 39.84 17.91
N LYS A 82 -9.37 38.84 17.16
CA LYS A 82 -7.96 38.56 16.87
C LYS A 82 -7.65 38.84 15.40
N ILE A 83 -6.43 39.23 15.11
CA ILE A 83 -5.92 39.52 13.77
C ILE A 83 -4.53 38.90 13.58
N GLY A 84 -4.28 38.37 12.40
CA GLY A 84 -2.98 37.80 12.05
C GLY A 84 -2.76 37.65 10.54
N ILE A 85 -1.76 36.83 10.22
CA ILE A 85 -1.35 36.49 8.85
C ILE A 85 -1.21 34.98 8.70
N THR A 86 -1.52 34.47 7.51
CA THR A 86 -1.38 33.04 7.19
C THR A 86 -0.20 32.81 6.28
N LEU A 87 0.71 31.94 6.71
CA LEU A 87 1.97 31.66 6.03
C LEU A 87 1.95 30.24 5.45
N ASN A 88 2.35 30.09 4.18
CA ASN A 88 2.49 28.78 3.56
C ASN A 88 3.87 28.19 3.81
N PHE A 89 3.90 26.93 4.22
CA PHE A 89 5.13 26.24 4.57
C PHE A 89 5.07 24.75 4.26
N ASP A 90 5.86 24.32 3.29
CA ASP A 90 6.20 22.91 3.14
C ASP A 90 7.47 22.62 3.94
N TRP A 91 7.49 21.51 4.66
CA TRP A 91 8.63 21.12 5.49
C TRP A 91 9.84 20.76 4.62
N HIS A 92 11.00 21.38 4.84
CA HIS A 92 12.25 20.96 4.20
C HIS A 92 12.97 19.95 5.09
N GLU A 93 12.84 18.67 4.73
CA GLU A 93 13.52 17.55 5.38
C GLU A 93 14.95 17.41 4.84
N PRO A 94 15.98 17.24 5.68
CA PRO A 94 17.31 16.90 5.21
C PRO A 94 17.28 15.60 4.41
N ARG A 95 17.89 15.57 3.22
CA ARG A 95 17.94 14.35 2.39
C ARG A 95 18.63 13.20 3.13
N ASP A 96 19.73 13.47 3.82
CA ASP A 96 20.32 12.58 4.84
C ASP A 96 20.36 13.29 6.20
N LYS A 97 19.57 12.80 7.17
CA LYS A 97 19.51 13.34 8.54
C LYS A 97 20.83 13.25 9.32
N ASN A 98 21.77 12.43 8.85
CA ASN A 98 23.09 12.27 9.47
C ASN A 98 24.16 13.12 8.76
N ASN A 99 23.81 13.81 7.68
CA ASN A 99 24.72 14.70 6.96
C ASN A 99 24.57 16.14 7.48
N PRO A 100 25.62 16.74 8.08
CA PRO A 100 25.58 18.12 8.56
C PRO A 100 25.22 19.15 7.49
N ASP A 101 25.61 18.94 6.23
CA ASP A 101 25.29 19.86 5.14
C ASP A 101 23.81 19.79 4.76
N ASP A 102 23.20 18.61 4.79
CA ASP A 102 21.77 18.45 4.51
C ASP A 102 20.93 19.02 5.65
N LEU A 103 21.38 18.89 6.91
CA LEU A 103 20.78 19.57 8.06
C LEU A 103 20.84 21.09 7.92
N LYS A 104 21.99 21.62 7.46
CA LYS A 104 22.14 23.05 7.15
C LYS A 104 21.24 23.49 6.00
N ALA A 105 21.08 22.66 4.97
CA ALA A 105 20.17 22.92 3.85
C ALA A 105 18.70 22.94 4.31
N SER A 106 18.32 22.04 5.22
CA SER A 106 17.00 22.01 5.84
C SER A 106 16.70 23.30 6.59
N ASP A 107 17.61 23.75 7.47
CA ASP A 107 17.43 24.99 8.22
C ASP A 107 17.38 26.22 7.28
N LEU A 108 18.29 26.31 6.30
CA LEU A 108 18.27 27.36 5.28
C LEU A 108 16.96 27.38 4.50
N GLY A 109 16.49 26.22 4.05
CA GLY A 109 15.22 26.08 3.34
C GLY A 109 14.06 26.61 4.18
N ASN A 110 13.97 26.20 5.44
CA ASN A 110 12.91 26.62 6.35
C ASN A 110 12.97 28.13 6.66
N GLN A 111 14.16 28.71 6.86
CA GLN A 111 14.34 30.14 7.07
C GLN A 111 13.97 30.98 5.83
N PHE A 112 14.33 30.53 4.62
CA PHE A 112 13.93 31.23 3.39
C PHE A 112 12.42 31.11 3.16
N TRP A 113 11.83 29.92 3.31
CA TRP A 113 10.42 29.68 3.00
C TRP A 113 9.46 30.34 3.99
N LEU A 114 9.64 30.06 5.29
CA LEU A 114 8.74 30.52 6.35
C LEU A 114 9.31 31.76 7.06
N GLY A 115 10.62 31.72 7.38
CA GLY A 115 11.29 32.78 8.11
C GLY A 115 11.26 34.15 7.42
N GLN A 116 11.22 34.20 6.09
CA GLN A 116 11.09 35.47 5.33
C GLN A 116 9.89 36.32 5.81
N TYR A 117 8.80 35.69 6.23
CA TYR A 117 7.59 36.38 6.69
C TYR A 117 7.39 36.24 8.20
N ALA A 118 7.77 35.10 8.78
CA ALA A 118 7.61 34.86 10.21
C ALA A 118 8.60 35.67 11.07
N ASN A 119 9.88 35.79 10.68
CA ASN A 119 10.86 36.52 11.50
C ASN A 119 10.51 38.01 11.68
N PRO A 120 10.10 38.74 10.62
CA PRO A 120 9.64 40.13 10.80
C PRO A 120 8.49 40.24 11.79
N VAL A 121 7.48 39.37 11.69
CA VAL A 121 6.27 39.47 12.52
C VAL A 121 6.50 39.01 13.95
N TYR A 122 7.19 37.89 14.17
CA TYR A 122 7.24 37.23 15.49
C TYR A 122 8.55 37.42 16.27
N VAL A 123 9.64 37.86 15.63
CA VAL A 123 10.97 37.92 16.28
C VAL A 123 11.42 39.35 16.55
N ASN A 124 11.81 40.07 15.51
CA ASN A 124 12.54 41.34 15.66
C ASN A 124 12.15 42.43 14.66
N GLY A 125 11.12 42.22 13.81
CA GLY A 125 10.75 43.20 12.80
C GLY A 125 11.58 43.15 11.51
N ASP A 126 12.56 42.25 11.41
CA ASP A 126 13.51 42.18 10.30
C ASP A 126 13.54 40.78 9.65
N TYR A 127 14.08 40.70 8.44
CA TYR A 127 14.30 39.43 7.76
C TYR A 127 15.34 38.56 8.48
N PRO A 128 15.32 37.23 8.28
CA PRO A 128 16.37 36.34 8.80
C PRO A 128 17.77 36.82 8.38
N GLU A 129 18.71 36.85 9.32
CA GLU A 129 20.06 37.38 9.06
C GLU A 129 20.77 36.61 7.95
N VAL A 130 20.62 35.27 7.95
CA VAL A 130 21.20 34.39 6.93
C VAL A 130 20.68 34.73 5.52
N MET A 131 19.42 35.14 5.41
CA MET A 131 18.79 35.52 4.15
C MET A 131 19.34 36.86 3.67
N LYS A 132 19.43 37.87 4.56
CA LYS A 132 19.98 39.20 4.25
C LYS A 132 21.40 39.11 3.73
N VAL A 133 22.29 38.42 4.45
CA VAL A 133 23.70 38.28 4.09
C VAL A 133 23.85 37.56 2.75
N LYS A 134 23.12 36.45 2.55
CA LYS A 134 23.23 35.64 1.34
C LYS A 134 22.73 36.37 0.10
N ILE A 135 21.59 37.07 0.19
CA ILE A 135 21.06 37.84 -0.94
C ILE A 135 21.94 39.06 -1.23
N ALA A 136 22.45 39.77 -0.22
CA ALA A 136 23.36 40.90 -0.44
C ALA A 136 24.64 40.48 -1.17
N ASN A 137 25.27 39.37 -0.75
CA ASN A 137 26.45 38.82 -1.40
C ASN A 137 26.16 38.41 -2.85
N LYS A 138 25.03 37.74 -3.10
CA LYS A 138 24.61 37.37 -4.47
C LYS A 138 24.31 38.59 -5.33
N SER A 139 23.69 39.62 -4.78
CA SER A 139 23.42 40.87 -5.48
C SER A 139 24.70 41.52 -6.00
N ILE A 140 25.76 41.55 -5.19
CA ILE A 140 27.07 42.05 -5.60
C ILE A 140 27.62 41.23 -6.77
N HIS A 141 27.58 39.89 -6.68
CA HIS A 141 28.02 39.01 -7.77
C HIS A 141 27.20 39.17 -9.06
N LEU A 142 25.93 39.54 -8.94
CA LEU A 142 25.01 39.77 -10.04
C LEU A 142 25.06 41.22 -10.59
N ASN A 143 26.06 42.02 -10.16
CA ASN A 143 26.24 43.42 -10.56
C ASN A 143 25.08 44.36 -10.17
N TYR A 144 24.37 44.05 -9.08
CA TYR A 144 23.43 45.00 -8.48
C TYR A 144 24.18 45.98 -7.57
N ASN A 145 23.85 47.27 -7.68
CA ASN A 145 24.43 48.33 -6.84
C ASN A 145 24.03 48.23 -5.35
N SER A 146 23.03 47.42 -5.03
CA SER A 146 22.53 47.17 -3.67
C SER A 146 21.86 45.79 -3.57
N SER A 147 21.58 45.34 -2.34
CA SER A 147 20.84 44.10 -2.11
C SER A 147 19.50 44.09 -2.85
N ARG A 148 19.15 42.96 -3.48
CA ARG A 148 17.84 42.76 -4.10
C ARG A 148 16.73 42.62 -3.06
N LEU A 149 17.06 42.22 -1.83
CA LEU A 149 16.17 42.21 -0.69
C LEU A 149 16.14 43.61 -0.06
N PRO A 150 14.98 44.30 -0.04
CA PRO A 150 14.87 45.61 0.61
C PRO A 150 15.10 45.52 2.12
N ALA A 151 15.62 46.59 2.72
CA ALA A 151 15.82 46.69 4.16
C ALA A 151 14.64 47.41 4.84
N PHE A 152 14.25 46.96 6.02
CA PHE A 152 13.37 47.73 6.91
C PHE A 152 14.19 48.75 7.69
N SER A 153 13.70 49.98 7.80
CA SER A 153 14.22 50.98 8.75
C SER A 153 13.91 50.57 10.19
N ASP A 154 14.64 51.12 11.17
CA ASP A 154 14.41 50.76 12.58
C ASP A 154 13.00 51.09 13.08
N SER A 155 12.38 52.15 12.54
CA SER A 155 10.98 52.45 12.82
C SER A 155 10.04 51.41 12.23
N GLU A 156 10.30 50.92 11.02
CA GLU A 156 9.49 49.86 10.40
C GLU A 156 9.65 48.54 11.15
N LYS A 157 10.87 48.17 11.56
CA LYS A 157 11.10 46.96 12.36
C LYS A 157 10.27 46.99 13.64
N ARG A 158 10.29 48.11 14.37
CA ARG A 158 9.45 48.30 15.57
C ARG A 158 7.96 48.26 15.27
N TYR A 159 7.54 48.79 14.13
CA TYR A 159 6.14 48.80 13.70
C TYR A 159 5.63 47.41 13.28
N ILE A 160 6.48 46.56 12.71
CA ILE A 160 6.12 45.22 12.21
C ILE A 160 6.20 44.17 13.32
N LYS A 161 7.14 44.30 14.25
CA LYS A 161 7.31 43.32 15.32
C LYS A 161 6.04 43.21 16.17
N GLY A 162 5.54 41.98 16.33
CA GLY A 162 4.40 41.66 17.18
C GLY A 162 3.04 41.91 16.54
N THR A 163 2.96 42.13 15.23
CA THR A 163 1.69 42.44 14.54
C THR A 163 0.82 41.21 14.24
N SER A 164 0.76 40.23 15.15
CA SER A 164 -0.13 39.08 14.98
C SER A 164 -0.47 38.44 16.32
N ASP A 165 -1.76 38.19 16.56
CA ASP A 165 -2.24 37.55 17.80
C ASP A 165 -2.10 36.02 17.78
N PHE A 166 -1.84 35.45 16.61
CA PHE A 166 -1.69 34.02 16.38
C PHE A 166 -0.77 33.74 15.19
N PHE A 167 -0.37 32.50 15.00
CA PHE A 167 0.38 32.02 13.85
C PHE A 167 -0.57 31.27 12.91
N GLY A 168 -0.89 31.85 11.74
CA GLY A 168 -1.66 31.16 10.70
C GLY A 168 -0.74 30.29 9.85
N LEU A 169 -1.05 28.99 9.73
CA LEU A 169 -0.21 28.02 9.01
C LEU A 169 -1.01 27.28 7.93
N ASN A 170 -0.49 27.31 6.71
CA ASN A 170 -0.89 26.44 5.62
C ASN A 170 0.29 25.51 5.28
N CYS A 171 0.13 24.20 5.49
CA CYS A 171 1.22 23.24 5.28
C CYS A 171 0.67 21.97 4.63
N TYR A 172 1.12 21.64 3.42
CA TYR A 172 0.54 20.56 2.62
C TYR A 172 1.48 19.38 2.45
N SER A 173 2.78 19.62 2.37
CA SER A 173 3.74 18.60 1.96
C SER A 173 5.12 18.81 2.60
N ALA A 174 6.08 17.99 2.18
CA ALA A 174 7.49 18.10 2.52
C ALA A 174 8.34 18.03 1.24
N ASN A 175 9.62 18.37 1.38
CA ASN A 175 10.65 18.24 0.36
C ASN A 175 11.94 17.71 0.99
N LEU A 176 12.64 16.82 0.30
CA LEU A 176 14.01 16.44 0.66
C LEU A 176 14.98 17.49 0.11
N VAL A 177 15.86 18.03 0.96
CA VAL A 177 16.81 19.07 0.59
C VAL A 177 18.26 18.74 0.93
N TRP A 178 19.17 19.28 0.13
CA TRP A 178 20.62 19.21 0.33
C TRP A 178 21.29 20.45 -0.26
N MET A 179 22.53 20.74 0.16
CA MET A 179 23.28 21.88 -0.39
C MET A 179 23.60 21.70 -1.87
N LYS A 180 23.66 22.79 -2.64
CA LYS A 180 24.26 22.78 -3.98
C LYS A 180 25.78 22.72 -3.89
N ASP A 181 26.39 21.95 -4.81
CA ASP A 181 27.85 21.85 -4.91
C ASP A 181 28.53 23.19 -5.23
N LYS A 182 27.80 24.07 -5.94
CA LYS A 182 28.25 25.43 -6.28
C LYS A 182 27.09 26.42 -6.13
N PRO A 183 27.37 27.66 -5.70
CA PRO A 183 26.36 28.71 -5.69
C PRO A 183 25.73 28.93 -7.06
N SER A 184 24.42 29.13 -7.09
CA SER A 184 23.71 29.54 -8.29
C SER A 184 23.59 31.06 -8.37
N TYR A 185 23.97 31.62 -9.51
CA TYR A 185 23.81 33.04 -9.84
C TYR A 185 22.68 33.23 -10.87
N GLN A 186 21.67 32.36 -10.84
CA GLN A 186 20.43 32.62 -11.55
C GLN A 186 19.62 33.66 -10.77
N VAL A 187 19.06 34.64 -11.49
CA VAL A 187 18.26 35.73 -10.93
C VAL A 187 16.85 35.22 -10.63
N ASP A 188 16.72 34.33 -9.64
CA ASP A 188 15.48 33.66 -9.26
C ASP A 188 15.53 33.25 -7.77
N TYR A 189 14.42 33.47 -7.05
CA TYR A 189 14.30 33.21 -5.62
C TYR A 189 14.63 31.77 -5.23
N ASN A 190 14.19 30.79 -6.03
CA ASN A 190 14.39 29.37 -5.70
C ASN A 190 15.87 28.97 -5.73
N TYR A 191 16.73 29.82 -6.32
CA TYR A 191 18.17 29.62 -6.39
C TYR A 191 18.93 30.40 -5.32
N ASP A 192 18.32 31.40 -4.68
CA ASP A 192 18.96 32.22 -3.66
C ASP A 192 19.44 31.44 -2.41
N PRO A 193 18.71 30.42 -1.90
CA PRO A 193 19.18 29.61 -0.78
C PRO A 193 20.43 28.76 -1.07
N ASP A 194 20.73 28.45 -2.34
CA ASP A 194 21.72 27.44 -2.77
C ASP A 194 21.44 26.03 -2.25
N ILE A 195 20.17 25.65 -2.20
CA ILE A 195 19.74 24.29 -1.87
C ILE A 195 19.13 23.62 -3.10
N ASN A 196 19.31 22.31 -3.20
CA ASN A 196 18.50 21.47 -4.06
C ASN A 196 17.28 20.97 -3.28
N SER A 197 16.20 20.68 -3.99
CA SER A 197 14.94 20.22 -3.42
C SER A 197 14.31 19.19 -4.35
N ILE A 198 13.84 18.08 -3.79
CA ILE A 198 13.09 17.05 -4.50
C ILE A 198 11.97 16.51 -3.63
N LYS A 199 10.89 16.07 -4.26
CA LYS A 199 9.87 15.25 -3.60
C LYS A 199 10.16 13.79 -3.85
N ASP A 200 10.20 12.98 -2.80
CA ASP A 200 10.45 11.56 -2.92
C ASP A 200 9.36 10.90 -3.80
N PRO A 201 9.72 10.24 -4.91
CA PRO A 201 8.76 9.59 -5.78
C PRO A 201 7.94 8.50 -5.08
N SER A 202 8.48 7.88 -4.03
CA SER A 202 7.80 6.85 -3.24
C SER A 202 6.69 7.40 -2.33
N TRP A 203 6.66 8.71 -2.07
CA TRP A 203 5.57 9.30 -1.30
C TRP A 203 4.28 9.35 -2.11
N LEU A 204 3.17 9.06 -1.43
CA LEU A 204 1.83 9.00 -2.02
C LEU A 204 1.51 10.35 -2.69
N GLY A 205 1.18 10.29 -3.98
CA GLY A 205 0.86 11.47 -4.79
C GLY A 205 -0.59 11.92 -4.62
N SER A 206 -0.88 13.11 -5.14
CA SER A 206 -2.24 13.65 -5.21
C SER A 206 -2.58 14.12 -6.62
N GLY A 207 -3.75 14.75 -6.82
CA GLY A 207 -4.08 15.39 -8.09
C GLY A 207 -3.07 16.46 -8.51
N SER A 208 -2.55 17.21 -7.55
CA SER A 208 -1.48 18.18 -7.69
C SER A 208 -0.13 17.47 -7.69
N SER A 209 0.62 17.62 -8.78
CA SER A 209 1.96 17.02 -8.92
C SER A 209 2.96 17.51 -7.85
N TRP A 210 2.74 18.70 -7.32
CA TRP A 210 3.56 19.30 -6.27
C TRP A 210 3.18 18.83 -4.85
N LEU A 211 2.03 18.17 -4.66
CA LEU A 211 1.57 17.77 -3.33
C LEU A 211 1.75 16.26 -3.15
N LYS A 212 2.68 15.90 -2.26
CA LYS A 212 2.89 14.54 -1.74
C LYS A 212 2.40 14.44 -0.30
N VAL A 213 1.75 13.33 0.06
CA VAL A 213 1.19 13.10 1.39
C VAL A 213 2.29 12.74 2.39
N THR A 214 2.63 13.68 3.26
CA THR A 214 3.75 13.59 4.23
C THR A 214 3.29 14.13 5.60
N PRO A 215 2.43 13.40 6.32
CA PRO A 215 1.79 13.89 7.54
C PRO A 215 2.78 14.20 8.67
N TRP A 216 3.92 13.50 8.69
CA TRP A 216 5.01 13.77 9.62
C TRP A 216 5.66 15.14 9.39
N GLY A 217 5.62 15.67 8.16
CA GLY A 217 6.17 16.98 7.81
C GLY A 217 5.44 18.11 8.54
N LEU A 218 4.11 18.03 8.64
CA LEU A 218 3.31 19.01 9.39
C LEU A 218 3.68 19.03 10.88
N ARG A 219 3.85 17.86 11.52
CA ARG A 219 4.28 17.79 12.92
C ARG A 219 5.67 18.41 13.13
N LYS A 220 6.62 18.13 12.23
CA LYS A 220 7.96 18.73 12.28
C LYS A 220 7.92 20.24 12.08
N ALA A 221 7.11 20.72 11.13
CA ALA A 221 6.90 22.14 10.91
C ALA A 221 6.35 22.85 12.15
N LEU A 222 5.34 22.27 12.81
CA LEU A 222 4.76 22.77 14.06
C LEU A 222 5.80 22.85 15.19
N ASN A 223 6.61 21.81 15.35
CA ASN A 223 7.72 21.80 16.32
C ASN A 223 8.77 22.86 16.01
N TRP A 224 9.13 23.02 14.73
CA TRP A 224 10.09 24.04 14.31
C TRP A 224 9.55 25.45 14.59
N ILE A 225 8.27 25.73 14.30
CA ILE A 225 7.61 27.00 14.63
C ILE A 225 7.70 27.28 16.13
N ARG A 226 7.35 26.30 16.98
CA ARG A 226 7.47 26.43 18.44
C ARG A 226 8.90 26.79 18.86
N ASN A 227 9.89 26.07 18.32
CA ASN A 227 11.29 26.26 18.68
C ASN A 227 11.85 27.61 18.21
N GLN A 228 11.43 28.11 17.06
CA GLN A 228 11.93 29.35 16.48
C GLN A 228 11.22 30.60 17.00
N TYR A 229 9.91 30.50 17.26
CA TYR A 229 9.06 31.66 17.52
C TYR A 229 8.41 31.64 18.91
N GLY A 230 8.70 30.62 19.72
CA GLY A 230 8.14 30.46 21.06
C GLY A 230 6.72 29.89 21.04
N ASP A 231 6.03 30.03 22.17
CA ASP A 231 4.71 29.41 22.41
C ASP A 231 3.54 30.21 21.81
N VAL A 232 3.65 30.61 20.55
CA VAL A 232 2.61 31.37 19.85
C VAL A 232 1.40 30.46 19.55
N PRO A 233 0.15 30.89 19.78
CA PRO A 233 -1.03 30.12 19.37
C PRO A 233 -1.04 29.87 17.87
N VAL A 234 -1.02 28.61 17.43
CA VAL A 234 -1.02 28.23 16.01
C VAL A 234 -2.42 27.85 15.56
N TYR A 235 -2.88 28.42 14.44
CA TYR A 235 -4.08 27.97 13.75
C TYR A 235 -3.67 27.41 12.39
N ILE A 236 -3.97 26.14 12.14
CA ILE A 236 -3.84 25.57 10.81
C ILE A 236 -5.03 26.07 10.01
N THR A 237 -4.77 27.08 9.18
CA THR A 237 -5.78 27.86 8.45
C THR A 237 -6.15 27.24 7.11
N GLU A 238 -5.34 26.32 6.61
CA GLU A 238 -5.60 25.54 5.41
C GLU A 238 -4.76 24.25 5.42
N ASN A 239 -5.43 23.10 5.28
CA ASN A 239 -4.77 21.81 5.03
C ASN A 239 -5.71 20.91 4.23
N GLY A 240 -5.24 20.34 3.12
CA GLY A 240 -6.09 19.55 2.24
C GLY A 240 -5.31 18.82 1.15
N VAL A 241 -6.00 17.94 0.41
CA VAL A 241 -5.42 17.21 -0.71
C VAL A 241 -6.33 17.22 -1.93
N SER A 242 -5.73 17.48 -3.08
CA SER A 242 -6.40 17.44 -4.39
C SER A 242 -6.70 16.01 -4.87
N ASP A 243 -7.79 15.87 -5.61
CA ASP A 243 -8.04 14.78 -6.54
C ASP A 243 -8.29 15.33 -7.96
N LYS A 244 -8.14 14.49 -8.99
CA LYS A 244 -8.49 14.84 -10.39
C LYS A 244 -9.85 14.29 -10.84
N ASN A 245 -10.40 13.34 -10.09
CA ASN A 245 -11.50 12.51 -10.56
C ASN A 245 -12.87 12.95 -9.99
N GLY A 246 -12.89 13.88 -9.03
CA GLY A 246 -14.14 14.41 -8.46
C GLY A 246 -15.07 13.37 -7.84
N SER A 247 -14.54 12.21 -7.47
CA SER A 247 -15.30 11.10 -6.90
C SER A 247 -15.98 11.52 -5.59
N LEU A 248 -17.23 11.07 -5.41
CA LEU A 248 -17.92 11.17 -4.12
C LEU A 248 -17.32 10.24 -3.07
N LEU A 249 -16.66 9.16 -3.51
CA LEU A 249 -15.88 8.25 -2.67
C LEU A 249 -14.40 8.62 -2.79
N ASP A 250 -13.94 9.46 -1.87
CA ASP A 250 -12.63 10.11 -1.90
C ASP A 250 -11.71 9.62 -0.76
N ASP A 251 -11.49 8.31 -0.70
CA ASP A 251 -10.71 7.63 0.34
C ASP A 251 -9.31 8.21 0.52
N HIS A 252 -8.70 8.68 -0.57
CA HIS A 252 -7.41 9.37 -0.52
C HIS A 252 -7.44 10.63 0.36
N ARG A 253 -8.53 11.41 0.30
CA ARG A 253 -8.74 12.61 1.13
C ARG A 253 -9.02 12.25 2.58
N ILE A 254 -9.77 11.17 2.83
CA ILE A 254 -9.95 10.62 4.18
C ILE A 254 -8.59 10.21 4.77
N TYR A 255 -7.78 9.47 4.02
CA TYR A 255 -6.43 9.06 4.45
C TYR A 255 -5.56 10.27 4.80
N PHE A 256 -5.56 11.30 3.95
CA PHE A 256 -4.84 12.54 4.20
C PHE A 256 -5.29 13.20 5.52
N PHE A 257 -6.60 13.46 5.68
CA PHE A 257 -7.11 14.12 6.87
C PHE A 257 -6.87 13.30 8.15
N LYS A 258 -7.09 11.99 8.11
CA LYS A 258 -6.81 11.10 9.25
C LYS A 258 -5.36 11.24 9.71
N ASN A 259 -4.40 11.17 8.79
CA ASN A 259 -2.99 11.18 9.16
C ASN A 259 -2.47 12.57 9.54
N TYR A 260 -2.92 13.63 8.88
CA TYR A 260 -2.50 15.00 9.21
C TYR A 260 -3.10 15.45 10.54
N ILE A 261 -4.41 15.25 10.78
CA ILE A 261 -5.06 15.59 12.05
C ILE A 261 -4.43 14.78 13.20
N ASN A 262 -4.09 13.50 12.99
CA ASN A 262 -3.39 12.71 14.00
C ASN A 262 -1.99 13.27 14.32
N ASN A 263 -1.27 13.77 13.32
CA ASN A 263 0.04 14.39 13.56
C ASN A 263 -0.07 15.75 14.25
N VAL A 264 -1.15 16.50 14.03
CA VAL A 264 -1.48 17.70 14.82
C VAL A 264 -1.80 17.33 16.26
N LEU A 265 -2.60 16.28 16.47
CA LEU A 265 -2.90 15.79 17.82
C LEU A 265 -1.62 15.36 18.55
N LYS A 266 -0.70 14.66 17.89
CA LYS A 266 0.62 14.32 18.44
C LYS A 266 1.45 15.57 18.76
N ALA A 267 1.43 16.59 17.91
CA ALA A 267 2.12 17.85 18.19
C ALA A 267 1.58 18.53 19.46
N ILE A 268 0.26 18.50 19.68
CA ILE A 268 -0.38 19.04 20.89
C ILE A 268 -0.03 18.19 22.12
N GLN A 269 -0.26 16.87 22.03
CA GLN A 269 -0.25 15.97 23.20
C GLN A 269 1.15 15.52 23.60
N LEU A 270 2.05 15.31 22.63
CA LEU A 270 3.37 14.73 22.86
C LEU A 270 4.49 15.77 22.77
N ASP A 271 4.28 16.81 21.96
CA ASP A 271 5.32 17.82 21.70
C ASP A 271 4.98 19.19 22.28
N ASP A 272 3.87 19.31 23.02
CA ASP A 272 3.45 20.54 23.72
C ASP A 272 3.43 21.77 22.79
N VAL A 273 2.97 21.58 21.55
CA VAL A 273 2.78 22.67 20.58
C VAL A 273 1.38 23.27 20.75
N ASN A 274 1.32 24.60 20.87
CA ASN A 274 0.12 25.37 21.12
C ASN A 274 -0.79 25.53 19.88
N VAL A 275 -1.25 24.43 19.29
CA VAL A 275 -2.22 24.45 18.19
C VAL A 275 -3.64 24.68 18.73
N LYS A 276 -4.33 25.68 18.21
CA LYS A 276 -5.67 26.13 18.64
C LYS A 276 -6.79 25.86 17.63
N GLY A 277 -6.46 25.51 16.38
CA GLY A 277 -7.47 25.26 15.37
C GLY A 277 -6.93 24.55 14.15
N TYR A 278 -7.86 23.88 13.44
CA TYR A 278 -7.59 23.14 12.21
C TYR A 278 -8.70 23.45 11.19
N THR A 279 -8.30 23.83 9.98
CA THR A 279 -9.21 24.16 8.89
C THR A 279 -8.95 23.23 7.70
N ALA A 280 -9.88 22.29 7.50
CA ALA A 280 -9.88 21.42 6.32
C ALA A 280 -10.12 22.24 5.06
N TRP A 281 -9.24 22.08 4.08
CA TRP A 281 -9.37 22.68 2.76
C TRP A 281 -9.80 21.64 1.73
N SER A 282 -10.88 21.84 0.97
CA SER A 282 -11.80 22.99 0.99
C SER A 282 -13.22 22.56 1.36
N LEU A 283 -14.10 23.51 1.71
CA LEU A 283 -15.50 23.20 2.00
C LEU A 283 -16.19 22.54 0.79
N MET A 284 -15.89 23.03 -0.41
CA MET A 284 -16.47 22.56 -1.66
C MET A 284 -15.48 22.73 -2.82
N ASP A 285 -15.64 21.90 -3.85
CA ASP A 285 -14.86 22.03 -5.08
C ASP A 285 -15.02 23.44 -5.65
N ASN A 286 -13.91 24.06 -6.04
CA ASN A 286 -13.90 25.44 -6.50
C ASN A 286 -12.91 25.62 -7.67
N PHE A 287 -12.59 26.87 -8.03
CA PHE A 287 -11.64 27.18 -9.08
C PHE A 287 -10.22 27.15 -8.50
N GLU A 288 -9.47 26.11 -8.81
CA GLU A 288 -8.12 25.83 -8.30
C GLU A 288 -7.04 26.60 -9.08
N TRP A 289 -7.20 27.92 -9.13
CA TRP A 289 -6.21 28.86 -9.67
C TRP A 289 -5.74 28.50 -11.10
N SER A 290 -4.43 28.33 -11.32
CA SER A 290 -3.85 27.97 -12.62
C SER A 290 -4.25 26.58 -13.12
N ARG A 291 -4.89 25.75 -12.29
CA ARG A 291 -5.47 24.45 -12.67
C ARG A 291 -6.94 24.54 -13.09
N GLY A 292 -7.58 25.68 -12.93
CA GLY A 292 -9.01 25.83 -13.22
C GLY A 292 -9.84 24.83 -12.43
N TYR A 293 -10.66 24.02 -13.11
CA TYR A 293 -11.54 23.04 -12.46
C TYR A 293 -11.04 21.58 -12.58
N THR A 294 -9.79 21.36 -13.03
CA THR A 294 -9.25 20.00 -13.25
C THR A 294 -8.82 19.30 -11.97
N GLU A 295 -8.61 20.07 -10.92
CA GLU A 295 -8.28 19.56 -9.59
C GLU A 295 -9.39 19.95 -8.61
N ARG A 296 -9.57 19.16 -7.56
CA ARG A 296 -10.67 19.30 -6.61
C ARG A 296 -10.17 19.05 -5.20
N TYR A 297 -10.34 20.02 -4.30
CA TYR A 297 -10.01 19.89 -2.88
C TYR A 297 -11.25 19.70 -1.99
N GLY A 298 -12.45 19.89 -2.52
CA GLY A 298 -13.66 20.04 -1.71
C GLY A 298 -14.06 18.80 -0.94
N LEU A 299 -14.51 18.99 0.30
CA LEU A 299 -15.33 18.03 1.06
C LEU A 299 -16.71 17.82 0.39
N HIS A 300 -17.20 18.83 -0.34
CA HIS A 300 -18.40 18.73 -1.16
C HIS A 300 -18.05 18.79 -2.65
N TYR A 301 -18.54 17.81 -3.39
CA TYR A 301 -18.52 17.86 -4.84
C TYR A 301 -19.43 18.99 -5.34
N VAL A 302 -18.94 19.74 -6.32
CA VAL A 302 -19.74 20.73 -7.06
C VAL A 302 -19.85 20.29 -8.52
N ASN A 303 -21.08 20.12 -8.98
CA ASN A 303 -21.35 19.90 -10.39
C ASN A 303 -21.27 21.23 -11.15
N PHE A 304 -20.14 21.50 -11.80
CA PHE A 304 -19.93 22.74 -12.55
C PHE A 304 -20.68 22.79 -13.89
N SER A 305 -21.13 21.63 -14.40
CA SER A 305 -21.94 21.55 -15.62
C SER A 305 -23.41 21.87 -15.38
N ASP A 306 -23.87 21.77 -14.13
CA ASP A 306 -25.22 22.13 -13.72
C ASP A 306 -25.26 23.61 -13.31
N PRO A 307 -26.12 24.45 -13.95
CA PRO A 307 -26.27 25.86 -13.60
C PRO A 307 -26.66 26.10 -12.12
N SER A 308 -27.37 25.15 -11.49
CA SER A 308 -27.75 25.22 -10.08
C SER A 308 -26.57 24.94 -9.13
N ARG A 309 -25.47 24.38 -9.66
CA ARG A 309 -24.23 24.05 -8.93
C ARG A 309 -24.52 23.29 -7.63
N PRO A 310 -25.21 22.13 -7.67
CA PRO A 310 -25.52 21.39 -6.47
C PRO A 310 -24.25 21.01 -5.71
N ARG A 311 -24.31 21.07 -4.38
CA ARG A 311 -23.23 20.65 -3.46
C ARG A 311 -23.58 19.28 -2.90
N THR A 312 -22.78 18.28 -3.21
CA THR A 312 -22.99 16.91 -2.74
C THR A 312 -21.87 16.53 -1.78
N PRO A 313 -22.17 16.14 -0.53
CA PRO A 313 -21.12 15.74 0.42
C PRO A 313 -20.37 14.51 -0.09
N LYS A 314 -19.04 14.56 -0.06
CA LYS A 314 -18.17 13.41 -0.32
C LYS A 314 -17.99 12.58 0.96
N ALA A 315 -17.42 11.39 0.85
CA ALA A 315 -17.14 10.53 1.99
C ALA A 315 -16.25 11.23 3.04
N SER A 316 -15.28 12.03 2.61
CA SER A 316 -14.44 12.86 3.48
C SER A 316 -15.22 13.90 4.30
N ALA A 317 -16.35 14.43 3.81
CA ALA A 317 -17.20 15.34 4.59
C ALA A 317 -17.79 14.62 5.81
N ASN A 318 -18.24 13.37 5.63
CA ASN A 318 -18.77 12.55 6.72
C ASN A 318 -17.67 12.17 7.71
N PHE A 319 -16.47 11.81 7.22
CA PHE A 319 -15.32 11.55 8.07
C PHE A 319 -14.96 12.77 8.93
N TYR A 320 -14.82 13.94 8.31
CA TYR A 320 -14.45 15.17 9.00
C TYR A 320 -15.52 15.62 9.99
N ARG A 321 -16.81 15.46 9.64
CA ARG A 321 -17.94 15.65 10.57
C ARG A 321 -17.78 14.81 11.84
N ASN A 322 -17.39 13.54 11.70
CA ASN A 322 -17.20 12.66 12.85
C ASN A 322 -16.02 13.09 13.72
N ILE A 323 -14.91 13.54 13.13
CA ILE A 323 -13.79 14.12 13.88
C ILE A 323 -14.25 15.34 14.70
N ILE A 324 -15.06 16.23 14.09
CA ILE A 324 -15.59 17.41 14.78
C ILE A 324 -16.51 17.01 15.93
N ILE A 325 -17.49 16.13 15.69
CA ILE A 325 -18.45 15.68 16.70
C ILE A 325 -17.74 15.08 17.91
N ASN A 326 -16.67 14.32 17.66
CA ASN A 326 -15.92 13.64 18.71
C ASN A 326 -14.77 14.47 19.28
N ASN A 327 -14.56 15.69 18.77
CA ASN A 327 -13.41 16.54 19.09
C ASN A 327 -12.05 15.80 18.99
N GLY A 328 -11.88 14.98 17.94
CA GLY A 328 -10.68 14.18 17.72
C GLY A 328 -10.99 12.76 17.26
N PHE A 329 -10.03 11.88 17.46
CA PHE A 329 -10.20 10.44 17.25
C PHE A 329 -10.77 9.85 18.53
N VAL A 330 -11.85 9.09 18.43
CA VAL A 330 -12.39 8.37 19.59
C VAL A 330 -11.42 7.22 19.89
N ASN A 331 -10.65 7.36 20.96
CA ASN A 331 -10.22 6.22 21.77
C ASN A 331 -11.37 5.89 22.73
N GLN A 332 -11.69 4.62 22.93
CA GLN A 332 -12.70 4.20 23.90
C GLN A 332 -12.14 4.11 25.34
N ASP A 333 -11.06 4.82 25.64
CA ASP A 333 -10.34 4.67 26.91
C ASP A 333 -10.56 5.84 27.88
N ASN A 334 -11.07 5.52 29.06
CA ASN A 334 -10.80 6.25 30.30
C ASN A 334 -10.84 5.22 31.44
N HIS A 335 -9.70 4.64 31.86
CA HIS A 335 -9.40 4.17 33.24
C HIS A 335 -7.90 3.80 33.41
N PRO A 336 -7.33 3.87 34.63
CA PRO A 336 -5.88 3.75 34.89
C PRO A 336 -5.40 2.27 34.99
N PRO A 337 -4.08 2.02 35.05
CA PRO A 337 -3.46 0.88 34.39
C PRO A 337 -3.57 -0.42 35.18
N PHE A 338 -3.96 -1.49 34.50
CA PHE A 338 -3.75 -2.85 34.98
C PHE A 338 -2.43 -3.38 34.42
N GLU A 339 -1.54 -3.83 35.32
CA GLU A 339 -0.33 -4.55 34.94
C GLU A 339 -0.70 -5.83 34.14
N PRO A 340 -0.03 -6.09 33.01
CA PRO A 340 -0.32 -7.26 32.22
C PRO A 340 0.26 -8.52 32.88
N VAL A 341 -0.63 -9.47 33.17
CA VAL A 341 -0.27 -10.86 33.37
C VAL A 341 0.39 -11.37 32.08
N LYS A 342 1.59 -11.93 32.23
CA LYS A 342 2.43 -12.44 31.13
C LYS A 342 1.73 -13.59 30.38
N HIS A 343 1.12 -13.28 29.24
CA HIS A 343 1.03 -14.19 28.10
C HIS A 343 2.00 -13.71 27.02
N THR A 344 2.72 -14.64 26.41
CA THR A 344 3.84 -14.37 25.52
C THR A 344 3.39 -13.78 24.19
N ARG A 345 3.23 -12.44 24.16
CA ARG A 345 2.96 -11.53 23.03
C ARG A 345 1.55 -11.62 22.43
N ASP A 346 0.73 -10.62 22.74
CA ASP A 346 -0.59 -10.38 22.13
C ASP A 346 -0.41 -9.98 20.65
N PRO A 347 -0.99 -10.74 19.67
CA PRO A 347 -0.92 -10.40 18.25
C PRO A 347 -1.57 -9.05 17.93
N ASN A 348 -2.39 -8.49 18.83
CA ASN A 348 -2.96 -7.17 18.65
C ASN A 348 -2.07 -6.02 19.11
N ASN A 349 -1.00 -6.31 19.85
CA ASN A 349 -0.07 -5.32 20.39
C ASN A 349 1.38 -5.66 19.99
N LEU A 350 1.67 -5.58 18.69
CA LEU A 350 2.99 -5.88 18.13
C LEU A 350 3.87 -4.61 18.02
N PRO A 351 5.15 -4.67 18.41
CA PRO A 351 6.07 -3.53 18.29
C PRO A 351 6.34 -3.20 16.81
N MET A 352 6.65 -1.93 16.52
CA MET A 352 6.95 -1.44 15.17
C MET A 352 5.84 -1.74 14.15
N LEU A 353 4.56 -1.64 14.55
CA LEU A 353 3.44 -1.91 13.66
C LEU A 353 3.48 -0.99 12.42
N ASP A 354 3.67 0.31 12.66
CA ASP A 354 3.66 1.35 11.62
C ASP A 354 5.04 1.66 11.01
N ASP A 355 6.14 1.26 11.66
CA ASP A 355 7.50 1.58 11.20
C ASP A 355 7.92 0.71 10.01
N PHE A 356 8.82 1.18 9.15
CA PHE A 356 9.39 0.33 8.09
C PHE A 356 10.67 -0.35 8.58
N TYR A 357 10.82 -1.66 8.34
CA TYR A 357 12.00 -2.43 8.75
C TYR A 357 13.00 -2.62 7.61
N TYR A 358 14.27 -2.27 7.81
CA TYR A 358 15.33 -2.53 6.84
C TYR A 358 16.16 -3.73 7.28
N GLY A 359 16.42 -4.66 6.36
CA GLY A 359 17.16 -5.88 6.62
C GLY A 359 16.89 -6.96 5.55
N THR A 360 17.55 -8.10 5.73
CA THR A 360 17.48 -9.24 4.80
C THR A 360 16.65 -10.38 5.32
N PHE A 361 16.01 -11.12 4.42
CA PHE A 361 15.41 -12.42 4.70
C PHE A 361 16.50 -13.48 4.94
N PRO A 362 16.15 -14.66 5.46
CA PRO A 362 17.07 -15.81 5.49
C PRO A 362 17.66 -16.12 4.10
N ASP A 363 18.87 -16.66 4.05
CA ASP A 363 19.53 -16.97 2.77
C ASP A 363 18.82 -18.10 2.00
N ASP A 364 18.13 -18.99 2.73
CA ASP A 364 17.31 -20.09 2.20
C ASP A 364 15.85 -19.69 1.91
N PHE A 365 15.53 -18.39 1.90
CA PHE A 365 14.15 -17.93 1.75
C PHE A 365 13.59 -18.18 0.34
N ALA A 366 12.45 -18.85 0.25
CA ALA A 366 11.81 -19.19 -1.02
C ALA A 366 11.06 -17.99 -1.61
N TRP A 367 11.67 -17.34 -2.60
CA TRP A 367 11.04 -16.31 -3.43
C TRP A 367 10.31 -16.94 -4.61
N SER A 368 8.99 -16.75 -4.65
CA SER A 368 8.10 -17.42 -5.59
C SER A 368 7.03 -16.49 -6.17
N SER A 369 6.37 -16.96 -7.22
CA SER A 369 5.06 -16.49 -7.67
C SER A 369 4.20 -17.69 -8.04
N ALA A 370 2.89 -17.47 -8.16
CA ALA A 370 1.93 -18.54 -8.33
C ALA A 370 0.99 -18.36 -9.53
N THR A 371 0.48 -19.49 -10.00
CA THR A 371 -0.65 -19.61 -10.93
C THR A 371 -1.52 -20.82 -10.56
N ALA A 372 -2.73 -20.88 -11.12
CA ALA A 372 -3.60 -22.06 -11.08
C ALA A 372 -3.89 -22.57 -12.50
N ALA A 373 -3.98 -23.88 -12.67
CA ALA A 373 -4.14 -24.54 -13.97
C ALA A 373 -5.29 -23.96 -14.79
N TYR A 374 -6.51 -23.95 -14.24
CA TYR A 374 -7.68 -23.41 -14.92
C TYR A 374 -7.52 -21.93 -15.31
N GLN A 375 -6.83 -21.15 -14.48
CA GLN A 375 -6.69 -19.71 -14.68
C GLN A 375 -5.69 -19.35 -15.79
N VAL A 376 -4.71 -20.21 -16.08
CA VAL A 376 -3.60 -19.86 -17.01
C VAL A 376 -3.39 -20.83 -18.16
N GLU A 377 -3.75 -22.11 -18.04
CA GLU A 377 -3.39 -23.13 -19.05
C GLU A 377 -4.12 -22.92 -20.37
N GLY A 378 -5.44 -22.75 -20.33
CA GLY A 378 -6.28 -22.92 -21.51
C GLY A 378 -6.30 -24.37 -22.00
N ALA A 379 -6.46 -24.56 -23.31
CA ALA A 379 -6.46 -25.86 -23.96
C ALA A 379 -7.41 -26.84 -23.25
N TRP A 380 -8.61 -26.36 -22.95
CA TRP A 380 -9.50 -26.99 -21.97
C TRP A 380 -10.00 -28.38 -22.38
N ASN A 381 -10.03 -28.65 -23.69
CA ASN A 381 -10.50 -29.89 -24.32
C ASN A 381 -9.48 -30.51 -25.29
N LEU A 382 -8.23 -30.06 -25.25
CA LEU A 382 -7.17 -30.62 -26.09
C LEU A 382 -6.52 -31.83 -25.43
N ASP A 383 -5.90 -32.67 -26.25
CA ASP A 383 -5.06 -33.79 -25.84
C ASP A 383 -5.68 -34.67 -24.76
N GLY A 384 -6.97 -34.95 -24.91
CA GLY A 384 -7.72 -35.87 -24.06
C GLY A 384 -8.12 -35.31 -22.68
N LYS A 385 -7.91 -34.03 -22.38
CA LYS A 385 -8.40 -33.42 -21.13
C LYS A 385 -9.93 -33.53 -21.03
N GLY A 386 -10.42 -33.97 -19.88
CA GLY A 386 -11.85 -33.97 -19.54
C GLY A 386 -12.36 -32.59 -19.08
N PRO A 387 -13.68 -32.37 -19.08
CA PRO A 387 -14.27 -31.15 -18.53
C PRO A 387 -14.11 -31.12 -17.00
N SER A 388 -13.74 -29.94 -16.49
CA SER A 388 -13.80 -29.60 -15.07
C SER A 388 -15.14 -28.91 -14.74
N ILE A 389 -15.44 -28.81 -13.45
CA ILE A 389 -16.57 -28.01 -12.97
C ILE A 389 -16.52 -26.55 -13.39
N TRP A 390 -15.32 -25.99 -13.60
CA TRP A 390 -15.16 -24.62 -14.05
C TRP A 390 -15.40 -24.47 -15.56
N ASP A 391 -15.05 -25.48 -16.36
CA ASP A 391 -15.40 -25.51 -17.79
C ASP A 391 -16.93 -25.42 -17.92
N THR A 392 -17.65 -26.33 -17.26
CA THR A 392 -19.12 -26.34 -17.24
C THR A 392 -19.70 -25.05 -16.65
N HIS A 393 -19.16 -24.53 -15.54
CA HIS A 393 -19.70 -23.33 -14.91
C HIS A 393 -19.52 -22.08 -15.78
N SER A 394 -18.35 -21.89 -16.41
CA SER A 394 -18.07 -20.72 -17.24
C SER A 394 -18.83 -20.73 -18.58
N HIS A 395 -18.99 -21.90 -19.21
CA HIS A 395 -19.79 -22.06 -20.44
C HIS A 395 -21.29 -21.76 -20.25
N ASN A 396 -21.77 -21.67 -19.01
CA ASN A 396 -23.14 -21.29 -18.69
C ASN A 396 -23.38 -19.76 -18.63
N GLY A 397 -22.39 -18.92 -19.00
CA GLY A 397 -22.56 -17.46 -19.06
C GLY A 397 -22.73 -16.78 -17.69
N LYS A 398 -22.15 -17.37 -16.64
CA LYS A 398 -22.24 -16.84 -15.25
C LYS A 398 -21.07 -15.95 -14.84
N ILE A 399 -20.05 -15.85 -15.69
CA ILE A 399 -18.82 -15.09 -15.45
C ILE A 399 -18.99 -13.68 -16.02
N ASP A 400 -18.31 -12.69 -15.42
CA ASP A 400 -18.24 -11.34 -15.99
C ASP A 400 -17.87 -11.41 -17.50
N ASN A 401 -18.58 -10.64 -18.33
CA ASN A 401 -18.49 -10.64 -19.80
C ASN A 401 -18.74 -11.99 -20.51
N ASN A 402 -19.28 -13.00 -19.81
CA ASN A 402 -19.34 -14.39 -20.30
C ASN A 402 -17.95 -14.96 -20.65
N ASP A 403 -16.90 -14.47 -19.99
CA ASP A 403 -15.55 -14.95 -20.20
C ASP A 403 -15.44 -16.45 -19.82
N THR A 404 -14.54 -17.17 -20.49
CA THR A 404 -14.23 -18.58 -20.19
C THR A 404 -12.73 -18.80 -20.04
N GLY A 405 -12.37 -19.92 -19.40
CA GLY A 405 -10.98 -20.36 -19.24
C GLY A 405 -10.42 -21.13 -20.45
N ASP A 406 -11.14 -21.19 -21.57
CA ASP A 406 -10.83 -22.06 -22.71
C ASP A 406 -9.42 -21.84 -23.27
N ILE A 407 -9.03 -20.57 -23.37
CA ILE A 407 -7.70 -20.15 -23.82
C ILE A 407 -6.90 -19.58 -22.64
N ALA A 408 -7.53 -18.78 -21.77
CA ALA A 408 -6.86 -18.15 -20.63
C ALA A 408 -5.56 -17.43 -21.04
N CYS A 409 -4.44 -17.73 -20.37
CA CYS A 409 -3.12 -17.22 -20.73
C CYS A 409 -2.42 -18.07 -21.80
N ASP A 410 -3.00 -19.19 -22.22
CA ASP A 410 -2.41 -20.15 -23.16
C ASP A 410 -1.07 -20.75 -22.67
N SER A 411 -0.95 -20.93 -21.35
CA SER A 411 0.28 -21.47 -20.74
C SER A 411 0.52 -22.93 -21.10
N TYR A 412 -0.53 -23.66 -21.51
CA TYR A 412 -0.39 -25.03 -22.02
C TYR A 412 0.60 -25.11 -23.19
N HIS A 413 0.56 -24.13 -24.09
CA HIS A 413 1.50 -24.03 -25.21
C HIS A 413 2.72 -23.12 -24.91
N LYS A 414 2.59 -22.20 -23.95
CA LYS A 414 3.55 -21.09 -23.72
C LYS A 414 4.33 -21.16 -22.41
N TYR A 415 4.33 -22.29 -21.71
CA TYR A 415 5.04 -22.43 -20.45
C TYR A 415 6.54 -22.08 -20.51
N HIS A 416 7.21 -22.21 -21.68
CA HIS A 416 8.58 -21.73 -21.86
C HIS A 416 8.71 -20.20 -21.74
N GLU A 417 7.73 -19.45 -22.26
CA GLU A 417 7.67 -17.99 -22.11
C GLU A 417 7.46 -17.64 -20.63
N ASP A 418 6.58 -18.36 -19.95
CA ASP A 418 6.26 -18.13 -18.53
C ASP A 418 7.48 -18.40 -17.62
N ILE A 419 8.25 -19.46 -17.91
CA ILE A 419 9.52 -19.75 -17.24
C ILE A 419 10.53 -18.61 -17.42
N LYS A 420 10.58 -18.01 -18.61
CA LYS A 420 11.47 -16.87 -18.87
C LYS A 420 11.12 -15.68 -17.97
N LEU A 421 9.83 -15.39 -17.75
CA LEU A 421 9.39 -14.31 -16.85
C LEU A 421 9.97 -14.49 -15.43
N MET A 422 9.91 -15.72 -14.92
CA MET A 422 10.42 -16.05 -13.59
C MET A 422 11.94 -15.96 -13.50
N LYS A 423 12.66 -16.41 -14.53
CA LYS A 423 14.13 -16.26 -14.62
C LYS A 423 14.54 -14.79 -14.65
N ASP A 424 13.80 -13.95 -15.38
CA ASP A 424 14.09 -12.53 -15.51
C ASP A 424 13.87 -11.79 -14.17
N MET A 425 12.88 -12.23 -13.38
CA MET A 425 12.62 -11.75 -12.02
C MET A 425 13.48 -12.41 -10.93
N LYS A 426 14.34 -13.38 -11.27
CA LYS A 426 15.20 -14.11 -10.32
C LYS A 426 14.46 -14.94 -9.28
N MET A 427 13.25 -15.41 -9.59
CA MET A 427 12.52 -16.30 -8.71
C MET A 427 13.27 -17.62 -8.50
N THR A 428 13.17 -18.14 -7.27
CA THR A 428 13.84 -19.39 -6.86
C THR A 428 12.88 -20.57 -6.91
N HIS A 429 11.59 -20.29 -6.74
CA HIS A 429 10.52 -21.27 -6.72
C HIS A 429 9.39 -20.82 -7.64
N TYR A 430 8.58 -21.78 -8.08
CA TYR A 430 7.34 -21.50 -8.80
C TYR A 430 6.24 -22.40 -8.27
N ARG A 431 5.14 -21.79 -7.85
CA ARG A 431 3.95 -22.50 -7.41
C ARG A 431 2.93 -22.61 -8.55
N PHE A 432 2.60 -23.82 -8.95
CA PHE A 432 1.55 -24.08 -9.95
C PHE A 432 0.70 -25.27 -9.54
N SER A 433 -0.49 -25.41 -10.12
CA SER A 433 -1.34 -26.59 -9.90
C SER A 433 -1.35 -27.54 -11.09
N ILE A 434 -1.57 -28.82 -10.80
CA ILE A 434 -1.88 -29.84 -11.79
C ILE A 434 -3.41 -29.89 -11.95
N SER A 435 -3.89 -29.92 -13.18
CA SER A 435 -5.31 -30.08 -13.47
C SER A 435 -5.69 -31.56 -13.39
N TRP A 436 -6.48 -31.91 -12.37
CA TRP A 436 -6.99 -33.28 -12.20
C TRP A 436 -7.67 -33.81 -13.47
N PRO A 437 -8.62 -33.12 -14.11
CA PRO A 437 -9.25 -33.62 -15.34
C PRO A 437 -8.31 -33.65 -16.56
N ARG A 438 -7.12 -33.04 -16.50
CA ARG A 438 -6.10 -33.22 -17.54
C ARG A 438 -5.33 -34.53 -17.37
N ILE A 439 -5.08 -34.96 -16.12
CA ILE A 439 -4.41 -36.23 -15.81
C ILE A 439 -5.39 -37.40 -15.89
N LEU A 440 -6.56 -37.26 -15.28
CA LEU A 440 -7.64 -38.25 -15.21
C LEU A 440 -8.95 -37.60 -15.70
N PRO A 441 -9.23 -37.64 -17.02
CA PRO A 441 -10.39 -37.00 -17.67
C PRO A 441 -11.75 -37.27 -17.03
N ASP A 442 -11.99 -38.48 -16.55
CA ASP A 442 -13.23 -38.81 -15.81
C ASP A 442 -13.07 -38.83 -14.29
N GLY A 443 -11.89 -38.41 -13.80
CA GLY A 443 -11.51 -38.37 -12.39
C GLY A 443 -10.99 -39.69 -11.83
N THR A 444 -10.97 -40.78 -12.62
CA THR A 444 -10.55 -42.12 -12.17
C THR A 444 -9.27 -42.58 -12.87
N ALA A 445 -8.51 -43.48 -12.24
CA ALA A 445 -7.27 -44.01 -12.79
C ALA A 445 -7.45 -44.70 -14.16
N GLN A 446 -8.66 -45.19 -14.46
CA GLN A 446 -9.00 -45.85 -15.73
C GLN A 446 -8.93 -44.89 -16.93
N SER A 447 -9.12 -43.58 -16.72
CA SER A 447 -9.06 -42.59 -17.80
C SER A 447 -7.67 -42.00 -18.00
N PHE A 448 -6.63 -42.51 -17.34
CA PHE A 448 -5.26 -41.98 -17.35
C PHE A 448 -4.82 -41.40 -18.71
N ASN A 449 -4.51 -40.10 -18.72
CA ASN A 449 -4.12 -39.36 -19.91
C ASN A 449 -2.62 -39.09 -19.93
N ARG A 450 -1.91 -39.80 -20.82
CA ARG A 450 -0.46 -39.66 -20.95
C ARG A 450 -0.02 -38.28 -21.46
N MET A 451 -0.78 -37.67 -22.36
CA MET A 451 -0.42 -36.36 -22.92
C MET A 451 -0.51 -35.25 -21.86
N GLY A 452 -1.49 -35.34 -20.96
CA GLY A 452 -1.58 -34.48 -19.78
C GLY A 452 -0.36 -34.61 -18.87
N VAL A 453 0.07 -35.85 -18.60
CA VAL A 453 1.29 -36.14 -17.81
C VAL A 453 2.54 -35.60 -18.50
N ASP A 454 2.66 -35.76 -19.81
CA ASP A 454 3.82 -35.30 -20.58
C ASP A 454 3.95 -33.77 -20.57
N TYR A 455 2.83 -33.02 -20.61
CA TYR A 455 2.83 -31.57 -20.42
C TYR A 455 3.47 -31.15 -19.08
N TYR A 456 3.00 -31.70 -17.96
CA TYR A 456 3.56 -31.34 -16.65
C TYR A 456 5.00 -31.83 -16.49
N ASN A 457 5.37 -32.98 -17.06
CA ASN A 457 6.75 -33.42 -17.12
C ASN A 457 7.65 -32.40 -17.83
N ASN A 458 7.20 -31.88 -18.97
CA ASN A 458 7.94 -30.88 -19.73
C ASN A 458 8.07 -29.56 -18.97
N LEU A 459 6.99 -29.10 -18.33
CA LEU A 459 7.01 -27.93 -17.44
C LEU A 459 8.01 -28.12 -16.29
N ILE A 460 7.90 -29.21 -15.53
CA ILE A 460 8.78 -29.51 -14.38
C ILE A 460 10.24 -29.60 -14.82
N ASN A 461 10.53 -30.32 -15.92
CA ASN A 461 11.89 -30.43 -16.44
C ASN A 461 12.45 -29.07 -16.85
N SER A 462 11.62 -28.23 -17.48
CA SER A 462 12.04 -26.89 -17.91
C SER A 462 12.26 -25.93 -16.74
N LEU A 463 11.46 -26.03 -15.67
CA LEU A 463 11.67 -25.29 -14.42
C LEU A 463 13.00 -25.67 -13.76
N LEU A 464 13.28 -26.97 -13.63
CA LEU A 464 14.53 -27.45 -13.05
C LEU A 464 15.75 -27.06 -13.91
N ALA A 465 15.64 -27.14 -15.25
CA ALA A 465 16.67 -26.66 -16.15
C ALA A 465 16.90 -25.13 -16.04
N ALA A 466 15.91 -24.39 -15.54
CA ALA A 466 16.00 -22.97 -15.24
C ALA A 466 16.46 -22.66 -13.80
N ASN A 467 16.78 -23.68 -12.99
CA ASN A 467 17.05 -23.58 -11.55
C ASN A 467 15.89 -22.98 -10.75
N ILE A 468 14.66 -23.31 -11.12
CA ILE A 468 13.45 -22.92 -10.41
C ILE A 468 12.83 -24.17 -9.79
N THR A 469 12.70 -24.19 -8.47
CA THR A 469 12.15 -25.34 -7.74
C THR A 469 10.63 -25.35 -7.84
N PRO A 470 10.01 -26.46 -8.30
CA PRO A 470 8.56 -26.56 -8.40
C PRO A 470 7.90 -26.77 -7.03
N MET A 471 6.91 -25.93 -6.72
CA MET A 471 5.94 -26.11 -5.63
C MET A 471 4.60 -26.50 -6.26
N VAL A 472 4.18 -27.76 -6.10
CA VAL A 472 3.06 -28.30 -6.89
C VAL A 472 1.81 -28.48 -6.05
N THR A 473 0.73 -27.83 -6.48
CA THR A 473 -0.61 -28.00 -5.92
C THR A 473 -1.38 -29.08 -6.69
N LEU A 474 -1.89 -30.09 -5.99
CA LEU A 474 -2.63 -31.20 -6.63
C LEU A 474 -4.04 -30.80 -7.04
N TYR A 475 -4.72 -29.97 -6.25
CA TYR A 475 -6.08 -29.54 -6.51
C TYR A 475 -6.27 -28.04 -6.29
N HIS A 476 -6.65 -27.34 -7.36
CA HIS A 476 -6.95 -25.91 -7.34
C HIS A 476 -8.33 -25.67 -7.98
N TRP A 477 -9.35 -26.22 -7.32
CA TRP A 477 -10.79 -25.99 -7.55
C TRP A 477 -11.35 -26.58 -8.86
N ASP A 478 -10.54 -27.21 -9.68
CA ASP A 478 -10.88 -27.71 -11.01
C ASP A 478 -11.26 -29.20 -11.00
N LEU A 479 -12.27 -29.56 -10.19
CA LEU A 479 -12.74 -30.95 -10.06
C LEU A 479 -13.22 -31.49 -11.42
N PRO A 480 -12.91 -32.75 -11.81
CA PRO A 480 -13.51 -33.36 -12.98
C PRO A 480 -15.05 -33.35 -12.88
N GLN A 481 -15.73 -32.87 -13.92
CA GLN A 481 -17.19 -32.71 -13.94
C GLN A 481 -17.91 -34.04 -13.71
N THR A 482 -17.35 -35.14 -14.20
CA THR A 482 -17.88 -36.50 -13.99
C THR A 482 -18.00 -36.89 -12.51
N LEU A 483 -17.07 -36.43 -11.65
CA LEU A 483 -17.15 -36.68 -10.21
C LEU A 483 -18.23 -35.81 -9.54
N GLN A 484 -18.42 -34.60 -10.05
CA GLN A 484 -19.53 -33.75 -9.65
C GLN A 484 -20.88 -34.41 -9.99
N ASP A 485 -21.02 -34.94 -11.20
CA ASP A 485 -22.27 -35.50 -11.70
C ASP A 485 -22.62 -36.84 -11.05
N LYS A 486 -21.65 -37.76 -10.93
CA LYS A 486 -21.89 -39.10 -10.36
C LYS A 486 -22.00 -39.12 -8.85
N TYR A 487 -21.19 -38.29 -8.18
CA TYR A 487 -20.99 -38.40 -6.73
C TYR A 487 -21.33 -37.12 -5.96
N ARG A 488 -21.85 -36.07 -6.61
CA ARG A 488 -22.08 -34.75 -6.01
C ARG A 488 -20.79 -34.06 -5.57
N GLY A 489 -19.65 -34.44 -6.14
CA GLY A 489 -18.35 -33.84 -5.86
C GLY A 489 -17.97 -33.91 -4.39
N TRP A 490 -17.46 -32.81 -3.82
CA TRP A 490 -17.06 -32.77 -2.42
C TRP A 490 -18.23 -32.92 -1.44
N ALA A 491 -19.47 -32.64 -1.87
CA ALA A 491 -20.66 -32.88 -1.06
C ALA A 491 -21.14 -34.35 -1.07
N ASN A 492 -20.30 -35.30 -1.49
CA ASN A 492 -20.60 -36.72 -1.41
C ASN A 492 -20.86 -37.16 0.04
N GLU A 493 -21.89 -37.96 0.28
CA GLU A 493 -22.24 -38.44 1.64
C GLU A 493 -21.40 -39.65 2.07
N THR A 494 -20.55 -40.18 1.19
CA THR A 494 -19.58 -41.25 1.44
C THR A 494 -18.15 -40.74 1.22
N GLU A 495 -17.14 -41.59 1.38
CA GLU A 495 -15.74 -41.20 1.20
C GLU A 495 -15.23 -41.32 -0.25
N THR A 496 -16.09 -41.75 -1.18
CA THR A 496 -15.72 -42.10 -2.56
C THR A 496 -14.87 -41.04 -3.26
N VAL A 497 -15.26 -39.75 -3.17
CA VAL A 497 -14.52 -38.66 -3.83
C VAL A 497 -13.17 -38.39 -3.16
N SER A 498 -13.10 -38.53 -1.83
CA SER A 498 -11.84 -38.42 -1.10
C SER A 498 -10.88 -39.57 -1.43
N ASP A 499 -11.39 -40.79 -1.66
CA ASP A 499 -10.59 -41.93 -2.11
C ASP A 499 -10.08 -41.75 -3.54
N LEU A 500 -10.93 -41.26 -4.45
CA LEU A 500 -10.52 -40.96 -5.82
C LEU A 500 -9.45 -39.86 -5.88
N PHE A 501 -9.54 -38.85 -5.00
CA PHE A 501 -8.50 -37.84 -4.86
C PHE A 501 -7.18 -38.45 -4.37
N ALA A 502 -7.24 -39.37 -3.41
CA ALA A 502 -6.05 -40.05 -2.89
C ALA A 502 -5.35 -40.89 -3.97
N GLU A 503 -6.11 -41.61 -4.81
CA GLU A 503 -5.55 -42.35 -5.95
C GLU A 503 -4.96 -41.41 -7.02
N TYR A 504 -5.62 -40.28 -7.31
CA TYR A 504 -5.06 -39.25 -8.17
C TYR A 504 -3.75 -38.67 -7.62
N ALA A 505 -3.67 -38.41 -6.32
CA ALA A 505 -2.46 -37.95 -5.64
C ALA A 505 -1.33 -38.97 -5.75
N ARG A 506 -1.62 -40.27 -5.52
CA ARG A 506 -0.66 -41.37 -5.71
C ARG A 506 -0.07 -41.39 -7.11
N ILE A 507 -0.91 -41.21 -8.13
CA ILE A 507 -0.47 -41.13 -9.54
C ILE A 507 0.47 -39.92 -9.72
N CYS A 508 0.11 -38.74 -9.23
CA CYS A 508 0.96 -37.56 -9.33
C CYS A 508 2.31 -37.73 -8.61
N PHE A 509 2.33 -38.30 -7.42
CA PHE A 509 3.57 -38.58 -6.69
C PHE A 509 4.47 -39.55 -7.45
N ARG A 510 3.89 -40.59 -8.05
CA ARG A 510 4.63 -41.55 -8.88
C ARG A 510 5.21 -40.90 -10.13
N GLU A 511 4.43 -40.14 -10.88
CA GLU A 511 4.87 -39.57 -12.17
C GLU A 511 5.85 -38.41 -12.00
N PHE A 512 5.69 -37.59 -10.95
CA PHE A 512 6.41 -36.31 -10.84
C PHE A 512 7.34 -36.21 -9.61
N GLY A 513 7.12 -37.00 -8.57
CA GLY A 513 7.77 -36.84 -7.26
C GLY A 513 9.26 -37.21 -7.22
N ASN A 514 9.78 -37.86 -8.26
CA ASN A 514 11.22 -37.99 -8.45
C ASN A 514 11.92 -36.61 -8.56
N ARG A 515 11.21 -35.60 -9.07
CA ARG A 515 11.68 -34.22 -9.29
C ARG A 515 11.01 -33.18 -8.39
N VAL A 516 9.73 -33.34 -8.10
CA VAL A 516 8.97 -32.43 -7.22
C VAL A 516 9.23 -32.76 -5.75
N LYS A 517 9.64 -31.76 -4.97
CA LYS A 517 9.99 -31.91 -3.54
C LYS A 517 9.10 -31.08 -2.60
N PHE A 518 8.14 -30.35 -3.16
CA PHE A 518 7.24 -29.50 -2.40
C PHE A 518 5.82 -29.69 -2.93
N TRP A 519 4.98 -30.36 -2.14
CA TRP A 519 3.62 -30.72 -2.50
C TRP A 519 2.60 -29.97 -1.64
N ILE A 520 1.55 -29.48 -2.30
CA ILE A 520 0.37 -28.92 -1.67
C ILE A 520 -0.81 -29.77 -2.12
N THR A 521 -1.57 -30.35 -1.18
CA THR A 521 -2.72 -31.18 -1.56
C THR A 521 -3.86 -30.33 -2.10
N LEU A 522 -4.34 -29.38 -1.29
CA LEU A 522 -5.53 -28.57 -1.57
C LEU A 522 -5.18 -27.09 -1.46
N ASN A 523 -5.65 -26.29 -2.43
CA ASN A 523 -5.70 -24.84 -2.31
C ASN A 523 -7.02 -24.39 -1.70
N GLU A 524 -6.96 -23.66 -0.57
CA GLU A 524 -8.09 -22.94 0.03
C GLU A 524 -9.38 -23.78 0.13
N PRO A 525 -9.38 -24.91 0.86
CA PRO A 525 -10.54 -25.80 0.94
C PRO A 525 -11.80 -25.09 1.47
N ARG A 526 -11.65 -24.00 2.24
CA ARG A 526 -12.76 -23.14 2.65
C ARG A 526 -13.51 -22.57 1.45
N VAL A 527 -12.81 -22.05 0.43
CA VAL A 527 -13.46 -21.47 -0.76
C VAL A 527 -14.28 -22.54 -1.48
N VAL A 528 -13.69 -23.73 -1.67
CA VAL A 528 -14.38 -24.87 -2.28
C VAL A 528 -15.67 -25.22 -1.53
N ALA A 529 -15.60 -25.41 -0.20
CA ALA A 529 -16.76 -25.81 0.58
C ALA A 529 -17.82 -24.70 0.71
N THR A 530 -17.40 -23.47 1.04
CA THR A 530 -18.31 -22.36 1.37
C THR A 530 -18.88 -21.69 0.13
N GLN A 531 -18.04 -21.40 -0.86
CA GLN A 531 -18.47 -20.70 -2.07
C GLN A 531 -18.93 -21.65 -3.17
N GLY A 532 -18.44 -22.89 -3.19
CA GLY A 532 -18.88 -23.91 -4.16
C GLY A 532 -20.18 -24.62 -3.78
N TYR A 533 -20.37 -24.91 -2.48
CA TYR A 533 -21.49 -25.72 -1.96
C TYR A 533 -22.33 -25.02 -0.87
N GLY A 534 -22.05 -23.75 -0.57
CA GLY A 534 -22.80 -22.94 0.41
C GLY A 534 -23.56 -21.82 -0.28
N ASP A 535 -22.89 -20.70 -0.56
CA ASP A 535 -23.50 -19.55 -1.24
C ASP A 535 -23.58 -19.69 -2.78
N GLY A 536 -22.90 -20.69 -3.35
CA GLY A 536 -22.90 -20.97 -4.78
C GLY A 536 -22.22 -19.91 -5.64
N HIS A 537 -21.39 -19.04 -5.07
CA HIS A 537 -20.65 -18.02 -5.80
C HIS A 537 -19.57 -18.60 -6.71
N MET A 538 -18.93 -19.71 -6.32
CA MET A 538 -17.88 -20.40 -7.10
C MET A 538 -18.42 -21.71 -7.69
N ALA A 539 -17.73 -22.28 -8.69
CA ALA A 539 -18.07 -23.60 -9.21
C ALA A 539 -18.09 -24.67 -8.08
N PRO A 540 -19.05 -25.62 -8.08
CA PRO A 540 -20.07 -25.90 -9.10
C PRO A 540 -21.29 -24.95 -9.08
N GLY A 541 -21.35 -23.99 -8.16
CA GLY A 541 -22.46 -23.02 -8.06
C GLY A 541 -23.68 -23.58 -7.33
N ILE A 542 -23.46 -24.47 -6.36
CA ILE A 542 -24.52 -25.10 -5.58
C ILE A 542 -24.81 -24.22 -4.37
N VAL A 543 -26.04 -23.70 -4.32
CA VAL A 543 -26.58 -23.04 -3.12
C VAL A 543 -27.10 -24.13 -2.20
N GLY A 544 -26.40 -24.37 -1.10
CA GLY A 544 -26.70 -25.45 -0.15
C GLY A 544 -26.95 -24.92 1.26
N PRO A 545 -27.80 -25.57 2.07
CA PRO A 545 -27.85 -25.28 3.51
C PRO A 545 -26.50 -25.59 4.14
N GLY A 546 -26.19 -24.96 5.29
CA GLY A 546 -24.90 -25.13 5.99
C GLY A 546 -24.47 -26.59 6.23
N THR A 547 -25.38 -27.57 6.20
CA THR A 547 -25.02 -29.00 6.20
C THR A 547 -24.14 -29.43 5.03
N THR A 548 -24.45 -28.98 3.81
CA THR A 548 -23.75 -29.37 2.58
C THR A 548 -22.31 -28.85 2.60
N THR A 549 -22.14 -27.60 3.03
CA THR A 549 -20.84 -26.95 3.23
C THR A 549 -19.97 -27.73 4.23
N TYR A 550 -20.54 -28.17 5.37
CA TYR A 550 -19.77 -28.93 6.36
C TYR A 550 -19.40 -30.34 5.90
N VAL A 551 -20.25 -31.01 5.11
CA VAL A 551 -19.90 -32.29 4.47
C VAL A 551 -18.76 -32.11 3.48
N ALA A 552 -18.80 -31.09 2.64
CA ALA A 552 -17.72 -30.78 1.70
C ALA A 552 -16.39 -30.51 2.42
N ALA A 553 -16.42 -29.68 3.47
CA ALA A 553 -15.24 -29.40 4.29
C ALA A 553 -14.65 -30.67 4.93
N HIS A 554 -15.52 -31.54 5.46
CA HIS A 554 -15.12 -32.79 6.12
C HIS A 554 -14.44 -33.76 5.13
N ASN A 555 -14.99 -33.90 3.92
CA ASN A 555 -14.40 -34.74 2.87
C ASN A 555 -13.07 -34.18 2.34
N LEU A 556 -12.93 -32.86 2.24
CA LEU A 556 -11.67 -32.21 1.86
C LEU A 556 -10.57 -32.49 2.89
N ILE A 557 -10.88 -32.38 4.20
CA ILE A 557 -9.91 -32.69 5.27
C ILE A 557 -9.47 -34.15 5.19
N LYS A 558 -10.41 -35.09 5.01
CA LYS A 558 -10.10 -36.51 4.83
C LYS A 558 -9.26 -36.78 3.59
N ALA A 559 -9.57 -36.12 2.47
CA ALA A 559 -8.83 -36.27 1.22
C ALA A 559 -7.38 -35.79 1.36
N HIS A 560 -7.15 -34.68 2.06
CA HIS A 560 -5.80 -34.20 2.40
C HIS A 560 -5.05 -35.22 3.25
N ALA A 561 -5.65 -35.73 4.33
CA ALA A 561 -5.00 -36.71 5.20
C ALA A 561 -4.64 -38.00 4.44
N LYS A 562 -5.54 -38.51 3.60
CA LYS A 562 -5.28 -39.70 2.75
C LYS A 562 -4.11 -39.47 1.79
N ALA A 563 -4.06 -38.32 1.11
CA ALA A 563 -2.95 -37.98 0.22
C ALA A 563 -1.63 -37.79 0.98
N TYR A 564 -1.66 -37.22 2.20
CA TYR A 564 -0.49 -37.10 3.05
C TYR A 564 0.08 -38.47 3.41
N HIS A 565 -0.75 -39.39 3.93
CA HIS A 565 -0.28 -40.73 4.31
C HIS A 565 0.23 -41.54 3.14
N ILE A 566 -0.41 -41.45 1.97
CA ILE A 566 0.15 -42.05 0.74
C ILE A 566 1.55 -41.51 0.46
N TYR A 567 1.77 -40.19 0.54
CA TYR A 567 3.10 -39.62 0.33
C TYR A 567 4.10 -40.10 1.39
N ASP A 568 3.71 -40.05 2.67
CA ASP A 568 4.53 -40.38 3.82
C ASP A 568 5.00 -41.84 3.79
N GLU A 569 4.06 -42.75 3.55
CA GLU A 569 4.27 -44.20 3.61
C GLU A 569 4.92 -44.75 2.33
N GLU A 570 4.50 -44.28 1.15
CA GLU A 570 4.91 -44.89 -0.13
C GLU A 570 6.07 -44.14 -0.81
N PHE A 571 6.21 -42.83 -0.61
CA PHE A 571 7.08 -41.99 -1.46
C PHE A 571 8.15 -41.22 -0.69
N ARG A 572 7.91 -40.79 0.55
CA ARG A 572 8.81 -39.87 1.27
C ARG A 572 10.22 -40.42 1.43
N GLN A 573 10.36 -41.71 1.72
CA GLN A 573 11.68 -42.33 1.91
C GLN A 573 12.58 -42.21 0.68
N THR A 574 12.01 -42.32 -0.53
CA THR A 574 12.76 -42.28 -1.79
C THR A 574 12.83 -40.87 -2.37
N GLN A 575 11.74 -40.11 -2.27
CA GLN A 575 11.62 -38.80 -2.89
C GLN A 575 12.13 -37.65 -2.03
N LYS A 576 12.11 -37.79 -0.69
CA LYS A 576 12.63 -36.82 0.28
C LYS A 576 12.06 -35.40 0.11
N GLY A 577 10.80 -35.28 -0.27
CA GLY A 577 10.09 -34.00 -0.32
C GLY A 577 9.26 -33.75 0.94
N GLN A 578 8.58 -32.61 0.92
CA GLN A 578 7.59 -32.21 1.92
C GLN A 578 6.21 -32.08 1.29
N ILE A 579 5.18 -32.29 2.08
CA ILE A 579 3.77 -32.23 1.70
C ILE A 579 2.97 -31.51 2.78
N GLY A 580 2.01 -30.70 2.34
CA GLY A 580 1.12 -29.99 3.25
C GLY A 580 -0.13 -29.48 2.56
N ILE A 581 -0.84 -28.60 3.26
CA ILE A 581 -2.07 -27.96 2.80
C ILE A 581 -1.93 -26.44 2.81
N THR A 582 -2.61 -25.77 1.87
CA THR A 582 -2.70 -24.31 1.80
C THR A 582 -4.07 -23.85 2.26
N LEU A 583 -4.09 -22.99 3.28
CA LEU A 583 -5.31 -22.46 3.88
C LEU A 583 -5.40 -20.95 3.64
N ASN A 584 -6.58 -20.46 3.28
CA ASN A 584 -6.83 -19.04 3.20
C ASN A 584 -7.23 -18.46 4.55
N PHE A 585 -6.70 -17.29 4.86
CA PHE A 585 -7.00 -16.60 6.10
C PHE A 585 -7.15 -15.10 5.88
N ASP A 586 -8.36 -14.61 6.06
CA ASP A 586 -8.58 -13.19 6.32
C ASP A 586 -8.45 -12.95 7.82
N TRP A 587 -7.59 -12.01 8.22
CA TRP A 587 -7.45 -11.66 9.63
C TRP A 587 -8.72 -10.98 10.15
N HIS A 588 -9.35 -11.49 11.20
CA HIS A 588 -10.50 -10.83 11.82
C HIS A 588 -10.04 -9.90 12.94
N GLU A 589 -9.95 -8.62 12.64
CA GLU A 589 -9.64 -7.56 13.61
C GLU A 589 -10.89 -7.24 14.45
N PRO A 590 -10.79 -7.20 15.79
CA PRO A 590 -11.90 -6.75 16.63
C PRO A 590 -12.27 -5.30 16.31
N LYS A 591 -13.56 -4.99 16.23
CA LYS A 591 -14.04 -3.63 15.95
C LYS A 591 -13.62 -2.62 17.01
N ASN A 592 -13.66 -3.02 18.28
CA ASN A 592 -12.99 -2.34 19.37
C ASN A 592 -12.03 -3.29 20.09
N MET A 593 -10.75 -2.89 20.17
CA MET A 593 -9.70 -3.62 20.89
C MET A 593 -9.92 -3.70 22.40
N GLU A 594 -10.73 -2.81 22.96
CA GLU A 594 -11.03 -2.74 24.40
C GLU A 594 -12.36 -3.42 24.77
N ASP A 595 -13.18 -3.82 23.79
CA ASP A 595 -14.44 -4.53 24.05
C ASP A 595 -14.20 -6.05 24.07
N PRO A 596 -14.39 -6.73 25.22
CA PRO A 596 -14.24 -8.17 25.32
C PRO A 596 -15.13 -8.95 24.33
N ASN A 597 -16.29 -8.41 23.96
CA ASN A 597 -17.17 -9.04 22.98
C ASN A 597 -16.53 -9.04 21.59
N ASP A 598 -15.90 -7.94 21.18
CA ASP A 598 -15.24 -7.84 19.88
C ASP A 598 -13.98 -8.70 19.82
N LEU A 599 -13.25 -8.83 20.93
CA LEU A 599 -12.13 -9.78 21.07
C LEU A 599 -12.61 -11.24 20.91
N VAL A 600 -13.73 -11.59 21.53
CA VAL A 600 -14.36 -12.91 21.36
C VAL A 600 -14.85 -13.10 19.92
N ALA A 601 -15.41 -12.07 19.27
CA ALA A 601 -15.80 -12.12 17.86
C ALA A 601 -14.59 -12.36 16.93
N SER A 602 -13.46 -11.71 17.22
CA SER A 602 -12.18 -11.91 16.51
C SER A 602 -11.75 -13.37 16.57
N GLU A 603 -11.73 -13.96 17.77
CA GLU A 603 -11.35 -15.36 17.94
C GLU A 603 -12.33 -16.33 17.27
N ILE A 604 -13.64 -16.10 17.40
CA ILE A 604 -14.67 -16.90 16.70
C ILE A 604 -14.48 -16.80 15.18
N GLY A 605 -14.27 -15.60 14.65
CA GLY A 605 -14.04 -15.38 13.22
C GLY A 605 -12.82 -16.13 12.71
N ASN A 606 -11.70 -16.04 13.44
CA ASN A 606 -10.47 -16.74 13.09
C ASN A 606 -10.62 -18.27 13.16
N GLN A 607 -11.32 -18.81 14.18
CA GLN A 607 -11.57 -20.24 14.31
C GLN A 607 -12.51 -20.79 13.23
N PHE A 608 -13.59 -20.08 12.89
CA PHE A 608 -14.49 -20.51 11.81
C PHE A 608 -13.83 -20.40 10.43
N TRP A 609 -12.95 -19.41 10.23
CA TRP A 609 -12.31 -19.19 8.93
C TRP A 609 -11.11 -20.11 8.71
N LEU A 610 -10.12 -20.07 9.62
CA LEU A 610 -8.88 -20.84 9.51
C LEU A 610 -8.93 -22.11 10.37
N GLY A 611 -9.39 -22.00 11.61
CA GLY A 611 -9.40 -23.09 12.59
C GLY A 611 -10.18 -24.33 12.15
N GLN A 612 -11.25 -24.16 11.37
CA GLN A 612 -12.04 -25.26 10.79
C GLN A 612 -11.16 -26.31 10.08
N TYR A 613 -10.10 -25.87 9.39
CA TYR A 613 -9.20 -26.74 8.65
C TYR A 613 -7.85 -26.92 9.37
N ALA A 614 -7.37 -25.88 10.04
CA ALA A 614 -6.09 -25.91 10.72
C ALA A 614 -6.11 -26.74 12.02
N ASN A 615 -7.18 -26.69 12.84
CA ASN A 615 -7.21 -27.45 14.10
C ASN A 615 -7.17 -28.98 13.88
N PRO A 616 -7.93 -29.55 12.92
CA PRO A 616 -7.81 -30.97 12.61
C PRO A 616 -6.37 -31.36 12.25
N VAL A 617 -5.69 -30.58 11.41
CA VAL A 617 -4.35 -30.91 10.92
C VAL A 617 -3.27 -30.69 11.98
N TYR A 618 -3.29 -29.58 12.72
CA TYR A 618 -2.15 -29.16 13.56
C TYR A 618 -2.34 -29.36 15.07
N VAL A 619 -3.56 -29.60 15.55
CA VAL A 619 -3.84 -29.63 17.00
C VAL A 619 -4.17 -31.04 17.47
N ASN A 620 -5.36 -31.55 17.14
CA ASN A 620 -5.89 -32.76 17.77
C ASN A 620 -6.70 -33.67 16.83
N GLY A 621 -6.72 -33.41 15.52
CA GLY A 621 -7.51 -34.21 14.59
C GLY A 621 -8.99 -33.84 14.52
N ASP A 622 -9.44 -32.83 15.28
CA ASP A 622 -10.85 -32.47 15.42
C ASP A 622 -11.11 -30.98 15.11
N TYR A 623 -12.38 -30.64 14.89
CA TYR A 623 -12.80 -29.26 14.69
C TYR A 623 -12.64 -28.41 15.96
N PRO A 624 -12.51 -27.07 15.83
CA PRO A 624 -12.49 -26.16 16.99
C PRO A 624 -13.70 -26.36 17.91
N ASP A 625 -13.47 -26.40 19.22
CA ASP A 625 -14.55 -26.62 20.19
C ASP A 625 -15.63 -25.54 20.14
N ILE A 626 -15.24 -24.27 19.91
CA ILE A 626 -16.19 -23.16 19.75
C ILE A 626 -17.11 -23.35 18.54
N MET A 627 -16.59 -23.95 17.47
CA MET A 627 -17.35 -24.24 16.26
C MET A 627 -18.33 -25.39 16.49
N LYS A 628 -17.87 -26.50 17.11
CA LYS A 628 -18.72 -27.63 17.52
C LYS A 628 -19.86 -27.18 18.43
N TYR A 629 -19.55 -26.37 19.45
CA TYR A 629 -20.53 -25.83 20.39
C TYR A 629 -21.60 -24.99 19.70
N LYS A 630 -21.20 -24.00 18.90
CA LYS A 630 -22.15 -23.09 18.21
C LYS A 630 -23.05 -23.84 17.24
N ILE A 631 -22.49 -24.67 16.38
CA ILE A 631 -23.26 -25.40 15.37
C ILE A 631 -24.14 -26.47 16.03
N GLY A 632 -23.63 -27.17 17.04
CA GLY A 632 -24.39 -28.16 17.80
C GLY A 632 -25.62 -27.56 18.47
N ASN A 633 -25.46 -26.45 19.20
CA ASN A 633 -26.57 -25.76 19.86
C ASN A 633 -27.61 -25.23 18.89
N LYS A 634 -27.17 -24.63 17.76
CA LYS A 634 -28.10 -24.17 16.71
C LYS A 634 -28.83 -25.34 16.06
N SER A 635 -28.14 -26.46 15.83
CA SER A 635 -28.76 -27.67 15.27
C SER A 635 -29.85 -28.21 16.20
N LEU A 636 -29.57 -28.27 17.51
CA LEU A 636 -30.55 -28.68 18.52
C LEU A 636 -31.74 -27.72 18.58
N HIS A 637 -31.51 -26.41 18.58
CA HIS A 637 -32.57 -25.40 18.56
C HIS A 637 -33.48 -25.52 17.33
N LEU A 638 -32.89 -25.88 16.18
CA LEU A 638 -33.59 -26.09 14.92
C LEU A 638 -34.19 -27.50 14.78
N ASN A 639 -34.28 -28.28 15.87
CA ASN A 639 -34.83 -29.63 15.92
C ASN A 639 -34.13 -30.66 15.03
N TYR A 640 -32.85 -30.47 14.71
CA TYR A 640 -32.05 -31.53 14.10
C TYR A 640 -31.74 -32.61 15.15
N SER A 641 -31.88 -33.87 14.77
CA SER A 641 -31.56 -35.02 15.63
C SER A 641 -30.05 -35.17 15.91
N ARG A 642 -29.20 -34.49 15.14
CA ARG A 642 -27.74 -34.44 15.28
C ARG A 642 -27.20 -33.10 14.80
N SER A 643 -25.95 -32.78 15.18
CA SER A 643 -25.26 -31.59 14.67
C SER A 643 -25.20 -31.59 13.14
N ARG A 644 -25.34 -30.40 12.53
CA ARG A 644 -25.09 -30.19 11.09
C ARG A 644 -23.60 -30.29 10.73
N LEU A 645 -22.70 -30.09 11.70
CA LEU A 645 -21.26 -30.32 11.55
C LEU A 645 -20.98 -31.82 11.75
N PRO A 646 -20.43 -32.54 10.76
CA PRO A 646 -20.05 -33.94 10.93
C PRO A 646 -19.01 -34.12 12.04
N GLU A 647 -19.03 -35.27 12.69
CA GLU A 647 -18.05 -35.63 13.72
C GLU A 647 -16.97 -36.53 13.12
N PHE A 648 -15.71 -36.30 13.50
CA PHE A 648 -14.64 -37.27 13.25
C PHE A 648 -14.69 -38.35 14.33
N THR A 649 -14.60 -39.60 13.92
CA THR A 649 -14.34 -40.74 14.80
C THR A 649 -12.92 -40.66 15.39
N ASP A 650 -12.65 -41.36 16.50
CA ASP A 650 -11.32 -41.35 17.10
C ASP A 650 -10.22 -41.86 16.15
N HIS A 651 -10.57 -42.83 15.28
CA HIS A 651 -9.68 -43.29 14.23
C HIS A 651 -9.35 -42.15 13.24
N GLU A 652 -10.37 -41.43 12.76
CA GLU A 652 -10.17 -40.31 11.83
C GLU A 652 -9.39 -39.16 12.47
N LYS A 653 -9.66 -38.82 13.73
CA LYS A 653 -8.90 -37.79 14.45
C LYS A 653 -7.40 -38.14 14.48
N ASN A 654 -7.09 -39.38 14.85
CA ASN A 654 -5.70 -39.85 14.88
C ASN A 654 -5.07 -39.91 13.48
N PHE A 655 -5.87 -40.25 12.46
CA PHE A 655 -5.41 -40.28 11.08
C PHE A 655 -5.15 -38.88 10.50
N ILE A 656 -5.92 -37.85 10.90
CA ILE A 656 -5.80 -36.48 10.38
C ILE A 656 -4.72 -35.68 11.12
N LYS A 657 -4.58 -35.88 12.44
CA LYS A 657 -3.64 -35.10 13.24
C LYS A 657 -2.20 -35.26 12.75
N GLY A 658 -1.53 -34.15 12.48
CA GLY A 658 -0.11 -34.11 12.09
C GLY A 658 0.14 -34.35 10.59
N THR A 659 -0.88 -34.24 9.74
CA THR A 659 -0.78 -34.54 8.29
C THR A 659 -0.24 -33.37 7.44
N SER A 660 0.68 -32.57 7.97
CA SER A 660 1.32 -31.48 7.19
C SER A 660 2.71 -31.15 7.71
N ASP A 661 3.69 -31.07 6.81
CA ASP A 661 5.09 -30.76 7.14
C ASP A 661 5.35 -29.26 7.36
N PHE A 662 4.46 -28.42 6.83
CA PHE A 662 4.54 -26.96 6.88
C PHE A 662 3.14 -26.35 6.90
N PHE A 663 3.03 -25.08 7.28
CA PHE A 663 1.79 -24.31 7.20
C PHE A 663 1.77 -23.48 5.91
N GLY A 664 0.92 -23.86 4.95
CA GLY A 664 0.68 -23.06 3.73
C GLY A 664 -0.39 -21.99 4.00
N LEU A 665 -0.04 -20.71 3.80
CA LEU A 665 -0.91 -19.57 4.06
C LEU A 665 -1.16 -18.75 2.79
N ASN A 666 -2.42 -18.67 2.39
CA ASN A 666 -2.90 -17.64 1.48
C ASN A 666 -3.50 -16.50 2.31
N PHE A 667 -2.99 -15.29 2.12
CA PHE A 667 -3.46 -14.11 2.84
C PHE A 667 -3.64 -12.96 1.86
N TYR A 668 -4.73 -12.20 1.98
CA TYR A 668 -4.97 -11.06 1.11
C TYR A 668 -5.35 -9.80 1.88
N THR A 669 -6.20 -9.92 2.91
CA THR A 669 -6.88 -8.79 3.54
C THR A 669 -7.28 -9.12 4.99
N SER A 670 -7.84 -8.14 5.68
CA SER A 670 -8.44 -8.30 7.01
C SER A 670 -9.94 -7.99 6.96
N ASN A 671 -10.68 -8.36 7.99
CA ASN A 671 -12.07 -7.97 8.27
C ASN A 671 -12.15 -7.30 9.64
N VAL A 672 -13.13 -6.43 9.83
CA VAL A 672 -13.52 -5.90 11.14
C VAL A 672 -14.70 -6.72 11.66
N VAL A 673 -14.62 -7.21 12.89
CA VAL A 673 -15.66 -8.07 13.47
C VAL A 673 -16.20 -7.58 14.80
N THR A 674 -17.47 -7.89 15.04
CA THR A 674 -18.17 -7.67 16.30
C THR A 674 -19.20 -8.77 16.53
N LEU A 675 -19.54 -9.07 17.79
CA LEU A 675 -20.60 -10.05 18.08
C LEU A 675 -21.96 -9.52 17.64
N LYS A 676 -22.79 -10.39 17.08
CA LYS A 676 -24.21 -10.07 16.86
C LYS A 676 -24.91 -9.99 18.21
N SER A 677 -25.75 -8.96 18.39
CA SER A 677 -26.57 -8.80 19.59
C SER A 677 -27.63 -9.88 19.76
N THR A 678 -28.07 -10.48 18.65
CA THR A 678 -28.99 -11.62 18.62
C THR A 678 -28.42 -12.76 17.78
N PRO A 679 -28.45 -14.01 18.28
CA PRO A 679 -28.05 -15.17 17.49
C PRO A 679 -28.92 -15.33 16.25
N SER A 680 -28.30 -15.74 15.16
CA SER A 680 -29.00 -16.07 13.92
C SER A 680 -29.29 -17.56 13.84
N TYR A 681 -30.55 -17.91 13.60
CA TYR A 681 -30.98 -19.31 13.41
C TYR A 681 -31.21 -19.65 11.93
N LYS A 682 -30.74 -18.82 11.01
CA LYS A 682 -30.70 -19.16 9.59
C LYS A 682 -29.66 -20.27 9.38
N VAL A 683 -30.03 -21.33 8.66
CA VAL A 683 -29.13 -22.46 8.34
C VAL A 683 -28.14 -22.03 7.25
N ASP A 684 -27.03 -21.41 7.66
CA ASP A 684 -26.06 -20.78 6.78
C ASP A 684 -24.67 -20.73 7.45
N TYR A 685 -23.61 -21.07 6.72
CA TYR A 685 -22.25 -21.08 7.26
C TYR A 685 -21.82 -19.70 7.81
N ASN A 686 -22.19 -18.60 7.15
CA ASN A 686 -21.80 -17.26 7.57
C ASN A 686 -22.61 -16.76 8.77
N GLU A 687 -23.74 -17.41 9.08
CA GLU A 687 -24.60 -17.06 10.20
C GLU A 687 -24.28 -17.87 11.46
N ASP A 688 -23.73 -19.08 11.32
CA ASP A 688 -23.34 -19.96 12.41
C ASP A 688 -22.36 -19.35 13.46
N PRO A 689 -21.40 -18.48 13.08
CA PRO A 689 -20.50 -17.83 14.05
C PRO A 689 -21.19 -16.81 14.99
N ASP A 690 -22.35 -16.25 14.62
CA ASP A 690 -22.98 -15.10 15.29
C ASP A 690 -22.08 -13.84 15.36
N ILE A 691 -21.29 -13.59 14.32
CA ILE A 691 -20.49 -12.37 14.19
C ILE A 691 -20.98 -11.54 13.01
N THR A 692 -20.80 -10.23 13.10
CA THR A 692 -20.85 -9.34 11.94
C THR A 692 -19.44 -9.12 11.46
N SER A 693 -19.20 -9.35 10.17
CA SER A 693 -17.90 -9.14 9.53
C SER A 693 -18.03 -8.10 8.43
N THR A 694 -17.26 -7.03 8.50
CA THR A 694 -17.28 -5.92 7.54
C THR A 694 -15.86 -5.52 7.15
N LYS A 695 -15.75 -4.65 6.14
CA LYS A 695 -14.50 -3.94 5.88
C LYS A 695 -14.56 -2.57 6.52
N ASP A 696 -13.45 -2.13 7.11
CA ASP A 696 -13.31 -0.74 7.49
C ASP A 696 -13.31 0.11 6.20
N PRO A 697 -14.24 1.06 6.06
CA PRO A 697 -14.31 1.92 4.87
C PRO A 697 -13.07 2.80 4.71
N THR A 698 -12.27 3.00 5.77
CA THR A 698 -11.02 3.77 5.74
C THR A 698 -9.83 3.01 5.17
N TRP A 699 -9.93 1.69 4.98
CA TRP A 699 -8.85 0.91 4.38
C TRP A 699 -8.81 1.09 2.86
N ILE A 700 -7.60 1.20 2.31
CA ILE A 700 -7.35 1.39 0.88
C ILE A 700 -7.98 0.23 0.10
N GLY A 701 -8.81 0.55 -0.90
CA GLY A 701 -9.44 -0.44 -1.78
C GLY A 701 -8.51 -0.96 -2.88
N SER A 702 -9.01 -1.92 -3.65
CA SER A 702 -8.33 -2.51 -4.80
C SER A 702 -9.32 -2.69 -5.97
N GLY A 703 -8.91 -3.36 -7.04
CA GLY A 703 -9.80 -3.76 -8.13
C GLY A 703 -10.96 -4.65 -7.66
N SER A 704 -10.77 -5.39 -6.57
CA SER A 704 -11.76 -6.29 -5.99
C SER A 704 -12.44 -5.64 -4.77
N PRO A 705 -13.79 -5.58 -4.72
CA PRO A 705 -14.51 -4.96 -3.59
C PRO A 705 -14.23 -5.60 -2.22
N TRP A 706 -13.92 -6.90 -2.21
CA TRP A 706 -13.64 -7.68 -1.00
C TRP A 706 -12.20 -7.51 -0.49
N LEU A 707 -11.28 -6.95 -1.28
CA LEU A 707 -9.86 -6.88 -0.94
C LEU A 707 -9.49 -5.43 -0.53
N LYS A 708 -9.06 -5.29 0.73
CA LYS A 708 -8.57 -4.05 1.33
C LYS A 708 -7.09 -4.22 1.72
N VAL A 709 -6.32 -3.15 1.65
CA VAL A 709 -4.87 -3.18 1.93
C VAL A 709 -4.62 -3.06 3.44
N THR A 710 -4.27 -4.17 4.09
CA THR A 710 -4.04 -4.30 5.54
C THR A 710 -2.73 -5.06 5.84
N PRO A 711 -1.56 -4.49 5.53
CA PRO A 711 -0.27 -5.17 5.64
C PRO A 711 0.06 -5.65 7.07
N TRP A 712 -0.41 -4.92 8.08
CA TRP A 712 -0.29 -5.31 9.49
C TRP A 712 -1.08 -6.60 9.81
N GLY A 713 -2.19 -6.84 9.10
CA GLY A 713 -3.04 -8.02 9.31
C GLY A 713 -2.31 -9.32 9.02
N LEU A 714 -1.44 -9.35 8.01
CA LEU A 714 -0.61 -10.52 7.69
C LEU A 714 0.34 -10.84 8.86
N ARG A 715 0.97 -9.83 9.47
CA ARG A 715 1.85 -10.02 10.62
C ARG A 715 1.07 -10.50 11.85
N LYS A 716 -0.12 -9.94 12.11
CA LYS A 716 -1.01 -10.41 13.19
C LYS A 716 -1.42 -11.87 12.98
N ALA A 717 -1.84 -12.22 11.76
CA ALA A 717 -2.21 -13.57 11.37
C ALA A 717 -1.05 -14.57 11.56
N LEU A 718 0.17 -14.22 11.15
CA LEU A 718 1.37 -15.04 11.35
C LEU A 718 1.67 -15.30 12.83
N ASN A 719 1.52 -14.29 13.69
CA ASN A 719 1.68 -14.46 15.14
C ASN A 719 0.54 -15.29 15.75
N TRP A 720 -0.70 -15.09 15.31
CA TRP A 720 -1.84 -15.89 15.76
C TRP A 720 -1.68 -17.37 15.39
N ILE A 721 -1.24 -17.67 14.15
CA ILE A 721 -0.91 -19.03 13.69
C ILE A 721 0.15 -19.66 14.58
N ARG A 722 1.24 -18.95 14.84
CA ARG A 722 2.31 -19.42 15.73
C ARG A 722 1.79 -19.73 17.14
N ASN A 723 0.96 -18.85 17.69
CA ASN A 723 0.44 -19.00 19.05
C ASN A 723 -0.51 -20.20 19.17
N HIS A 724 -1.28 -20.53 18.12
CA HIS A 724 -2.27 -21.61 18.14
C HIS A 724 -1.71 -22.97 17.68
N TYR A 725 -0.75 -22.96 16.77
CA TYR A 725 -0.26 -24.17 16.10
C TYR A 725 1.22 -24.45 16.34
N GLY A 726 1.89 -23.59 17.12
CA GLY A 726 3.30 -23.71 17.45
C GLY A 726 4.23 -23.18 16.36
N ASP A 727 5.54 -23.43 16.55
CA ASP A 727 6.60 -22.96 15.65
C ASP A 727 6.77 -23.83 14.39
N VAL A 728 5.66 -24.09 13.68
CA VAL A 728 5.64 -24.79 12.38
C VAL A 728 6.23 -23.87 11.30
N PRO A 729 7.04 -24.39 10.34
CA PRO A 729 7.49 -23.60 9.20
C PRO A 729 6.31 -23.07 8.40
N VAL A 730 6.25 -21.76 8.16
CA VAL A 730 5.16 -21.12 7.40
C VAL A 730 5.64 -20.73 6.01
N TYR A 731 4.89 -21.07 4.97
CA TYR A 731 5.08 -20.54 3.63
C TYR A 731 3.86 -19.69 3.26
N ILE A 732 4.09 -18.44 2.88
CA ILE A 732 3.04 -17.61 2.28
C ILE A 732 2.93 -18.07 0.83
N THR A 733 1.90 -18.85 0.53
CA THR A 733 1.67 -19.53 -0.74
C THR A 733 0.90 -18.69 -1.74
N GLU A 734 0.19 -17.66 -1.27
CA GLU A 734 -0.39 -16.57 -2.08
C GLU A 734 -0.52 -15.28 -1.25
N ASN A 735 -0.08 -14.15 -1.82
CA ASN A 735 -0.39 -12.80 -1.35
C ASN A 735 -0.32 -11.83 -2.55
N GLY A 736 -1.35 -11.00 -2.76
CA GLY A 736 -1.44 -10.16 -3.95
C GLY A 736 -2.55 -9.12 -3.89
N VAL A 737 -2.59 -8.23 -4.89
CA VAL A 737 -3.63 -7.20 -5.02
C VAL A 737 -4.06 -7.00 -6.47
N SER A 738 -5.36 -6.85 -6.67
CA SER A 738 -5.97 -6.64 -7.98
C SER A 738 -6.00 -5.17 -8.39
N ASP A 739 -5.96 -4.95 -9.69
CA ASP A 739 -6.44 -3.74 -10.34
C ASP A 739 -7.49 -4.09 -11.42
N ARG A 740 -8.12 -3.05 -11.98
CA ARG A 740 -9.04 -3.18 -13.13
C ARG A 740 -8.53 -2.47 -14.39
N ASN A 741 -7.40 -1.75 -14.29
CA ASN A 741 -6.93 -0.89 -15.36
C ASN A 741 -5.81 -1.52 -16.20
N GLY A 742 -5.20 -2.62 -15.73
CA GLY A 742 -4.09 -3.28 -16.42
C GLY A 742 -2.88 -2.39 -16.63
N SER A 743 -2.70 -1.36 -15.79
CA SER A 743 -1.61 -0.39 -15.94
C SER A 743 -0.25 -1.08 -15.84
N LEU A 744 0.64 -0.82 -16.80
CA LEU A 744 2.04 -1.23 -16.69
C LEU A 744 2.77 -0.47 -15.57
N GLN A 745 2.27 0.70 -15.18
CA GLN A 745 2.76 1.50 -14.04
C GLN A 745 1.83 1.32 -12.84
N ASP A 746 1.99 0.20 -12.15
CA ASP A 746 1.12 -0.29 -11.08
C ASP A 746 1.66 0.04 -9.67
N ASN A 747 1.92 1.32 -9.41
CA ASN A 747 2.52 1.78 -8.14
C ASN A 747 1.73 1.36 -6.88
N HIS A 748 0.42 1.18 -6.98
CA HIS A 748 -0.41 0.68 -5.88
C HIS A 748 -0.06 -0.78 -5.51
N ARG A 749 0.30 -1.61 -6.49
CA ARG A 749 0.75 -3.00 -6.29
C ARG A 749 2.16 -3.03 -5.70
N ILE A 750 3.04 -2.12 -6.14
CA ILE A 750 4.35 -1.91 -5.50
C ILE A 750 4.17 -1.55 -4.02
N TYR A 751 3.28 -0.60 -3.70
CA TYR A 751 2.95 -0.24 -2.32
C TYR A 751 2.48 -1.47 -1.53
N TYR A 752 1.53 -2.24 -2.08
CA TYR A 752 1.04 -3.46 -1.44
C TYR A 752 2.17 -4.44 -1.12
N TYR A 753 2.95 -4.86 -2.13
CA TYR A 753 4.04 -5.82 -1.92
C TYR A 753 5.11 -5.29 -0.97
N LYS A 754 5.51 -4.03 -1.12
CA LYS A 754 6.48 -3.37 -0.24
C LYS A 754 6.05 -3.47 1.22
N HIS A 755 4.79 -3.16 1.55
CA HIS A 755 4.34 -3.12 2.93
C HIS A 755 3.96 -4.49 3.50
N TYR A 756 3.41 -5.40 2.70
CA TYR A 756 3.11 -6.77 3.14
C TYR A 756 4.39 -7.57 3.36
N ILE A 757 5.32 -7.57 2.41
CA ILE A 757 6.59 -8.29 2.53
C ILE A 757 7.43 -7.69 3.68
N ASN A 758 7.36 -6.38 3.91
CA ASN A 758 8.01 -5.79 5.09
C ASN A 758 7.44 -6.30 6.42
N ASN A 759 6.12 -6.51 6.49
CA ASN A 759 5.48 -7.09 7.66
C ASN A 759 5.84 -8.57 7.86
N VAL A 760 6.09 -9.32 6.78
CA VAL A 760 6.70 -10.66 6.86
C VAL A 760 8.12 -10.59 7.41
N LEU A 761 8.93 -9.63 6.94
CA LEU A 761 10.28 -9.44 7.46
C LEU A 761 10.27 -9.13 8.97
N LYS A 762 9.34 -8.29 9.44
CA LYS A 762 9.16 -8.04 10.88
C LYS A 762 8.70 -9.29 11.62
N ALA A 763 7.78 -10.08 11.07
CA ALA A 763 7.37 -11.34 11.68
C ALA A 763 8.57 -12.27 11.89
N ILE A 764 9.48 -12.34 10.92
CA ILE A 764 10.71 -13.13 11.03
C ILE A 764 11.69 -12.52 12.05
N LYS A 765 12.04 -11.24 11.89
CA LYS A 765 13.17 -10.62 12.61
C LYS A 765 12.83 -10.12 14.00
N VAL A 766 11.61 -9.63 14.20
CA VAL A 766 11.15 -9.00 15.45
C VAL A 766 10.34 -9.99 16.27
N ASP A 767 9.45 -10.73 15.60
CA ASP A 767 8.53 -11.62 16.31
C ASP A 767 9.08 -13.04 16.47
N GLY A 768 9.97 -13.47 15.59
CA GLY A 768 10.57 -14.82 15.59
C GLY A 768 9.67 -15.88 14.95
N VAL A 769 8.74 -15.49 14.08
CA VAL A 769 7.92 -16.43 13.29
C VAL A 769 8.79 -17.09 12.21
N LYS A 770 8.70 -18.41 12.08
CA LYS A 770 9.48 -19.20 11.10
C LYS A 770 8.86 -19.15 9.69
N VAL A 771 8.80 -17.98 9.09
CA VAL A 771 8.39 -17.84 7.69
C VAL A 771 9.56 -18.23 6.77
N LYS A 772 9.32 -19.16 5.86
CA LYS A 772 10.31 -19.77 4.96
C LYS A 772 10.19 -19.38 3.50
N GLY A 773 9.08 -18.79 3.10
CA GLY A 773 8.91 -18.33 1.73
C GLY A 773 7.74 -17.38 1.54
N TYR A 774 7.78 -16.68 0.41
CA TYR A 774 6.77 -15.73 -0.02
C TYR A 774 6.46 -15.92 -1.50
N THR A 775 5.16 -16.07 -1.79
CA THR A 775 4.66 -16.32 -3.15
C THR A 775 3.71 -15.21 -3.57
N ALA A 776 4.16 -14.39 -4.53
CA ALA A 776 3.37 -13.31 -5.08
C ALA A 776 2.21 -13.83 -5.95
N TRP A 777 0.98 -13.40 -5.66
CA TRP A 777 -0.19 -13.67 -6.48
C TRP A 777 -0.48 -12.48 -7.41
N SER A 778 -0.31 -12.59 -8.72
CA SER A 778 0.07 -13.78 -9.51
C SER A 778 1.21 -13.48 -10.50
N LEU A 779 1.75 -14.52 -11.14
CA LEU A 779 2.86 -14.36 -12.10
C LEU A 779 2.46 -13.43 -13.25
N MET A 780 1.23 -13.57 -13.73
CA MET A 780 0.65 -12.82 -14.83
C MET A 780 -0.86 -12.66 -14.66
N ASP A 781 -1.42 -11.63 -15.30
CA ASP A 781 -2.87 -11.45 -15.37
C ASP A 781 -3.49 -12.71 -15.95
N ASN A 782 -4.58 -13.19 -15.40
CA ASN A 782 -5.15 -14.48 -15.74
C ASN A 782 -6.68 -14.45 -15.67
N PHE A 783 -7.34 -15.61 -15.84
CA PHE A 783 -8.78 -15.73 -15.65
C PHE A 783 -9.11 -15.76 -14.14
N GLU A 784 -9.59 -14.65 -13.58
CA GLU A 784 -9.84 -14.48 -12.14
C GLU A 784 -11.25 -14.95 -11.75
N TRP A 785 -11.52 -16.24 -11.99
CA TRP A 785 -12.72 -16.94 -11.56
C TRP A 785 -14.01 -16.24 -12.04
N MET A 786 -14.90 -15.84 -11.13
CA MET A 786 -16.15 -15.15 -11.44
C MET A 786 -15.95 -13.78 -12.11
N ARG A 787 -14.73 -13.22 -12.07
CA ARG A 787 -14.39 -11.91 -12.65
C ARG A 787 -13.86 -11.98 -14.06
N GLY A 788 -13.73 -13.18 -14.64
CA GLY A 788 -13.19 -13.36 -15.98
C GLY A 788 -11.83 -12.67 -16.10
N TYR A 789 -11.69 -11.79 -17.10
CA TYR A 789 -10.45 -11.02 -17.31
C TYR A 789 -10.53 -9.56 -16.80
N THR A 790 -11.56 -9.23 -16.01
CA THR A 790 -11.82 -7.84 -15.56
C THR A 790 -10.99 -7.41 -14.36
N GLU A 791 -10.59 -8.35 -13.51
CA GLU A 791 -9.67 -8.12 -12.39
C GLU A 791 -8.30 -8.70 -12.73
N ARG A 792 -7.24 -7.99 -12.33
CA ARG A 792 -5.86 -8.26 -12.74
C ARG A 792 -4.94 -8.30 -11.54
N PHE A 793 -4.42 -9.48 -11.19
CA PHE A 793 -3.46 -9.68 -10.10
C PHE A 793 -2.00 -9.76 -10.55
N GLY A 794 -1.76 -9.91 -11.85
CA GLY A 794 -0.46 -10.32 -12.37
C GLY A 794 0.65 -9.29 -12.21
N LEU A 795 1.84 -9.76 -11.89
CA LEU A 795 3.11 -9.01 -12.06
C LEU A 795 3.39 -8.71 -13.53
N HIS A 796 2.88 -9.53 -14.44
CA HIS A 796 2.90 -9.31 -15.88
C HIS A 796 1.50 -9.03 -16.42
N TYR A 797 1.39 -8.02 -17.27
CA TYR A 797 0.19 -7.77 -18.05
C TYR A 797 0.06 -8.83 -19.14
N VAL A 798 -1.16 -9.36 -19.33
CA VAL A 798 -1.51 -10.23 -20.46
C VAL A 798 -2.52 -9.53 -21.35
N ASP A 799 -2.20 -9.46 -22.64
CA ASP A 799 -3.12 -8.98 -23.66
C ASP A 799 -4.06 -10.12 -24.09
N PHE A 800 -5.26 -10.16 -23.49
CA PHE A 800 -6.30 -11.13 -23.84
C PHE A 800 -7.05 -10.81 -25.13
N SER A 801 -6.80 -9.66 -25.77
CA SER A 801 -7.31 -9.38 -27.11
C SER A 801 -6.37 -9.91 -28.19
N ASN A 802 -5.08 -10.04 -27.88
CA ASN A 802 -4.10 -10.61 -28.77
C ASN A 802 -4.16 -12.15 -28.71
N PRO A 803 -4.31 -12.84 -29.86
CA PRO A 803 -4.30 -14.30 -29.89
C PRO A 803 -2.98 -14.91 -29.40
N ASN A 804 -1.86 -14.18 -29.48
CA ASN A 804 -0.56 -14.64 -28.96
C ASN A 804 -0.44 -14.53 -27.43
N ARG A 805 -1.44 -13.96 -26.72
CA ARG A 805 -1.44 -13.79 -25.27
C ARG A 805 -0.15 -13.16 -24.74
N THR A 806 0.30 -12.09 -25.38
CA THR A 806 1.60 -11.45 -25.07
C THR A 806 1.69 -11.04 -23.60
N ARG A 807 2.79 -11.44 -22.93
CA ARG A 807 3.09 -11.02 -21.54
C ARG A 807 4.05 -9.84 -21.52
N THR A 808 3.72 -8.80 -20.75
CA THR A 808 4.55 -7.59 -20.58
C THR A 808 4.82 -7.33 -19.09
N PRO A 809 6.08 -7.16 -18.65
CA PRO A 809 6.37 -6.89 -17.24
C PRO A 809 5.77 -5.55 -16.82
N LYS A 810 5.09 -5.53 -15.66
CA LYS A 810 4.65 -4.29 -15.01
C LYS A 810 5.76 -3.75 -14.11
N ALA A 811 5.62 -2.52 -13.62
CA ALA A 811 6.57 -1.91 -12.69
C ALA A 811 6.77 -2.75 -11.42
N SER A 812 5.72 -3.43 -10.94
CA SER A 812 5.81 -4.38 -9.82
C SER A 812 6.71 -5.59 -10.09
N ALA A 813 6.81 -6.08 -11.34
CA ALA A 813 7.75 -7.17 -11.68
C ALA A 813 9.21 -6.71 -11.51
N HIS A 814 9.52 -5.47 -11.89
CA HIS A 814 10.84 -4.88 -11.67
C HIS A 814 11.14 -4.68 -10.19
N PHE A 815 10.18 -4.15 -9.41
CA PHE A 815 10.32 -4.02 -7.97
C PHE A 815 10.57 -5.38 -7.28
N MET A 816 9.81 -6.42 -7.64
CA MET A 816 9.99 -7.77 -7.08
C MET A 816 11.36 -8.33 -7.44
N LYS A 817 11.82 -8.16 -8.69
CA LYS A 817 13.17 -8.57 -9.10
C LYS A 817 14.24 -7.94 -8.21
N ASP A 818 14.17 -6.63 -8.00
CA ASP A 818 15.15 -5.92 -7.18
C ASP A 818 15.12 -6.40 -5.73
N LEU A 819 13.92 -6.58 -5.16
CA LEU A 819 13.74 -7.13 -3.82
C LEU A 819 14.35 -8.52 -3.66
N ILE A 820 14.14 -9.41 -4.64
CA ILE A 820 14.66 -10.78 -4.63
C ILE A 820 16.18 -10.78 -4.77
N VAL A 821 16.74 -9.98 -5.68
CA VAL A 821 18.20 -9.86 -5.88
C VAL A 821 18.90 -9.40 -4.60
N HIS A 822 18.31 -8.45 -3.88
CA HIS A 822 18.89 -7.94 -2.63
C HIS A 822 18.52 -8.81 -1.42
N ASN A 823 17.60 -9.77 -1.57
CA ASN A 823 17.04 -10.59 -0.50
C ASN A 823 16.50 -9.76 0.69
N GLY A 824 15.90 -8.60 0.43
CA GLY A 824 15.37 -7.75 1.49
C GLY A 824 15.30 -6.25 1.17
N PHE A 825 15.08 -5.47 2.22
CA PHE A 825 14.91 -4.02 2.13
C PHE A 825 16.13 -3.30 2.66
N PHE A 826 16.71 -2.43 1.84
CA PHE A 826 17.84 -1.61 2.22
C PHE A 826 17.47 -0.13 2.13
N PRO A 827 17.99 0.71 3.03
CA PRO A 827 18.02 2.14 2.74
C PRO A 827 18.84 2.32 1.46
N GLU A 828 18.42 3.19 0.54
CA GLU A 828 19.14 3.36 -0.72
C GLU A 828 20.64 3.58 -0.45
N PRO A 829 21.53 2.86 -1.16
CA PRO A 829 22.96 3.03 -0.98
C PRO A 829 23.30 4.49 -1.28
N LYS A 830 24.06 5.11 -0.36
CA LYS A 830 24.78 6.35 -0.65
C LYS A 830 25.48 6.14 -1.99
N LEU A 831 25.22 7.01 -2.98
CA LEU A 831 26.06 7.10 -4.16
C LEU A 831 27.51 7.21 -3.68
N SER A 832 28.29 6.14 -3.84
CA SER A 832 29.71 6.16 -3.51
C SER A 832 30.36 7.20 -4.40
N THR A 833 30.95 8.21 -3.81
CA THR A 833 31.74 9.24 -4.51
C THR A 833 33.07 8.71 -5.04
N GLU A 834 33.32 7.40 -5.00
CA GLU A 834 34.48 6.77 -5.60
C GLU A 834 34.15 6.31 -7.03
N GLN A 835 34.53 7.14 -8.00
CA GLN A 835 34.74 6.67 -9.37
C GLN A 835 35.84 5.58 -9.33
N PRO A 836 35.65 4.41 -9.96
CA PRO A 836 36.78 3.53 -10.21
C PRO A 836 37.77 4.25 -11.14
N PRO A 837 39.09 4.09 -10.95
CA PRO A 837 40.07 4.71 -11.82
C PRO A 837 39.83 4.24 -13.26
N LEU A 838 39.76 5.21 -14.17
CA LEU A 838 39.75 4.98 -15.62
C LEU A 838 40.94 4.08 -15.98
N ILE A 839 40.69 2.79 -16.20
CA ILE A 839 41.62 1.90 -16.89
C ILE A 839 41.57 2.30 -18.36
N ILE A 840 42.50 3.16 -18.78
CA ILE A 840 42.81 3.37 -20.19
C ILE A 840 43.40 2.06 -20.71
N ARG A 841 42.58 1.21 -21.32
CA ARG A 841 43.08 0.09 -22.14
C ARG A 841 43.72 0.68 -23.38
N THR A 842 45.05 0.66 -23.41
CA THR A 842 45.84 0.79 -24.64
C THR A 842 45.50 -0.37 -25.57
N LEU A 843 44.75 -0.09 -26.64
CA LEU A 843 44.61 -1.02 -27.76
C LEU A 843 45.85 -0.91 -28.65
N SER A 844 46.58 -2.01 -28.79
CA SER A 844 47.57 -2.24 -29.86
C SER A 844 46.89 -2.97 -31.04
N PRO A 845 47.46 -2.88 -32.25
CA PRO A 845 46.71 -2.68 -33.48
C PRO A 845 46.27 -3.99 -34.17
N CYS A 846 45.11 -3.96 -34.81
CA CYS A 846 44.70 -4.98 -35.77
C CYS A 846 44.73 -4.40 -37.18
N THR A 847 45.50 -5.07 -38.04
CA THR A 847 45.73 -4.79 -39.46
C THR A 847 44.49 -5.01 -40.32
N SER A 848 44.18 -4.07 -41.21
CA SER A 848 43.97 -4.30 -42.66
C SER A 848 43.17 -3.16 -43.34
N GLY A 849 43.57 -2.78 -44.55
CA GLY A 849 42.62 -2.32 -45.59
C GLY A 849 42.46 -0.82 -45.88
N SER A 850 43.47 -0.21 -46.50
CA SER A 850 43.43 0.84 -47.55
C SER A 850 42.17 1.72 -47.75
N LYS A 851 42.31 3.06 -47.64
CA LYS A 851 42.34 4.04 -48.76
C LYS A 851 42.24 5.52 -48.30
N THR A 852 43.26 6.30 -48.66
CA THR A 852 43.29 7.74 -49.04
C THR A 852 42.78 8.86 -48.10
N ILE A 853 43.75 9.50 -47.42
CA ILE A 853 44.13 10.94 -47.41
C ILE A 853 43.02 12.01 -47.52
N ASN A 854 42.88 12.84 -46.47
CA ASN A 854 43.18 14.29 -46.55
C ASN A 854 43.36 14.97 -45.17
N THR A 855 44.36 15.85 -45.11
CA THR A 855 44.96 16.59 -43.99
C THR A 855 44.13 17.79 -43.48
N PHE A 856 44.15 18.08 -42.17
CA PHE A 856 44.65 19.34 -41.55
C PHE A 856 44.54 19.32 -40.00
N SER A 857 45.66 19.63 -39.34
CA SER A 857 46.01 19.58 -37.89
C SER A 857 45.30 20.66 -37.04
N TYR A 858 44.98 20.55 -35.74
CA TYR A 858 45.71 20.14 -34.51
C TYR A 858 47.06 20.87 -34.26
N LEU A 859 46.97 22.05 -33.65
CA LEU A 859 48.02 22.77 -32.92
C LEU A 859 47.31 23.70 -31.91
N VAL A 860 47.92 23.97 -30.75
CA VAL A 860 47.49 24.90 -29.65
C VAL A 860 47.02 24.23 -28.33
N ILE A 861 47.47 23.02 -27.97
CA ILE A 861 47.36 22.50 -26.56
C ILE A 861 48.74 22.13 -25.98
N LEU A 862 49.80 22.82 -26.40
CA LEU A 862 51.16 22.62 -25.87
C LEU A 862 51.83 23.90 -25.34
N ALA A 863 51.08 24.99 -25.16
CA ALA A 863 51.62 26.27 -24.68
C ALA A 863 51.22 26.67 -23.24
N PHE A 864 50.29 25.97 -22.58
CA PHE A 864 49.77 26.41 -21.27
C PHE A 864 50.38 25.72 -20.04
N LEU A 865 51.19 24.67 -20.22
CA LEU A 865 51.80 23.91 -19.12
C LEU A 865 53.24 24.32 -18.78
N TYR A 866 53.77 25.39 -19.40
CA TYR A 866 55.16 25.82 -19.18
C TYR A 866 55.32 27.18 -18.48
N ILE A 867 54.23 27.88 -18.11
CA ILE A 867 54.31 29.22 -17.49
C ILE A 867 53.89 29.26 -16.00
N VAL A 868 53.31 28.20 -15.43
CA VAL A 868 52.92 28.18 -13.99
C VAL A 868 54.03 27.60 -13.09
N LYS A 869 55.25 27.39 -13.59
CA LYS A 869 56.40 26.89 -12.80
C LYS A 869 57.57 27.86 -12.68
N LEU A 870 57.40 29.11 -13.13
CA LEU A 870 58.34 30.20 -12.93
C LEU A 870 57.53 31.44 -12.57
N LEU A 871 57.17 31.55 -11.28
CA LEU A 871 57.05 32.76 -10.45
C LEU A 871 56.23 32.40 -9.20
N SER A 872 56.91 32.52 -8.05
CA SER A 872 56.41 32.81 -6.68
C SER A 872 54.92 32.78 -6.40
#